data_AF-A0A353F3X7-F1
#
_entry.id   AF-A0A353F3X7-F1
#
_cell.length_a   1.000
_cell.length_b   1.000
_cell.length_c   1.000
_cell.angle_alpha   90.00
_cell.angle_beta   90.00
_cell.angle_gamma   90.00
#
_symmetry.space_group_name_H-M   'P 1'
#
loop_
_entity.id
_entity.type
_entity.pdbx_description
1 polymer ?
#
loop_
_entity_poly.entity_id
_entity_poly.type
_entity_poly.pdbx_seq_one_letter_code
_entity_poly.pdbx_strand_id
1 'polypeptide(L)'
;VFNSFYVNGSLKGYYNMVERHREPFFRSLHSNDDGAQWDVLQYEGNDNIAEGDKTAWDDMIRRLNAPTNIQNWDKVLEVADVENMANYYLLNIYGATWDWPHNNWVAAKERSAEGRYRLYVWDAEGAMNNAGNRPVSQEMIRTYILGTSTGQNGQTGTRGELRDLWRGLTRWEEFRLLFADQIQKHLFNGGILDDRDQLNSHIRNRFDGLKNEFEDLLRLIENQAVNTGKVLRWINPAIGRRRYLFGPVREDFRDNDLWPEIAPPAFSQFGGSVSEGYPLLITNENTMLYYTTDGSDPRILGGAPNPDAISQTGGLQEEMLIEEGSIWKHNAIDGDLGTEWRLLGYDDSEWQSGSAPLGYGKIASGGVTVEIETEVNRSPPRQSTSYFRKTFEIDDSAAYLSLSANLLVDGGIVIFVNGMEAFRGSNLPSQTDYSTVPTSDTDDGNEADYRAYPIDPNLLVSGSNIIVIELHNSPGNSDMVLDIGLSGKRAANGNLPFFVNEPVTVKARSFENGKWSAITSSRFTVDSVPATPQNLAIAEILYNPIGANQAEIEAGFDDGDFFEFIRLENFSRENIDLSSVRLTDGIIFDFSESFIRVLGPGEKLLLVKSIDAFRLRFGTDFDGLIAGEYSGQLSNGGEQLRMIGQEDLVIHEFAYDNSSPWPDLADLDGHSLQIIDRREDHGDPANWKISSSQGGSPGGRLDFASWQAVVFSEADLLNPAISGENADPDGDGWSNFFEFSLGSLPRDSGSSPGELASEIKEIDGESYLTVTVTRGPGERAVRIVAQVSDDLSGWTDEGVLVLPEAMSEDGSVTSTYRHPLSIGNGEAYLRLKAISE
;
A
#
# COMPACT_ATOMS: atom_id res chain seq x y z
N VAL A 1 18.52 3.69 -17.96
CA VAL A 1 18.57 3.12 -19.33
C VAL A 1 20.01 3.06 -19.80
N PHE A 2 20.55 1.87 -20.08
CA PHE A 2 21.86 1.73 -20.72
C PHE A 2 21.67 1.57 -22.23
N ASN A 3 22.43 2.33 -23.01
CA ASN A 3 22.25 2.45 -24.45
C ASN A 3 23.45 1.89 -25.19
N SER A 4 23.20 1.12 -26.25
CA SER A 4 24.23 0.70 -27.20
C SER A 4 24.57 1.87 -28.12
N PHE A 5 25.81 2.36 -28.04
CA PHE A 5 26.24 3.51 -28.83
C PHE A 5 26.98 3.08 -30.10
N TYR A 6 26.50 3.49 -31.26
CA TYR A 6 27.10 3.20 -32.56
C TYR A 6 27.54 4.49 -33.26
N VAL A 7 28.73 4.48 -33.86
CA VAL A 7 29.18 5.56 -34.75
C VAL A 7 29.49 4.94 -36.11
N ASN A 8 28.80 5.42 -37.16
CA ASN A 8 28.90 4.91 -38.53
C ASN A 8 28.70 3.38 -38.63
N GLY A 9 27.70 2.85 -37.91
CA GLY A 9 27.40 1.41 -37.87
C GLY A 9 28.37 0.55 -37.04
N SER A 10 29.37 1.16 -36.40
CA SER A 10 30.33 0.47 -35.53
C SER A 10 30.00 0.71 -34.06
N LEU A 11 29.80 -0.38 -33.30
CA LEU A 11 29.60 -0.32 -31.84
C LEU A 11 30.81 0.34 -31.17
N LYS A 12 30.54 1.32 -30.30
CA LYS A 12 31.52 2.05 -29.49
C LYS A 12 31.45 1.71 -28.01
N GLY A 13 30.40 1.02 -27.58
CA GLY A 13 30.24 0.56 -26.22
C GLY A 13 28.83 0.80 -25.72
N TYR A 14 28.67 0.62 -24.42
CA TYR A 14 27.41 0.79 -23.71
C TYR A 14 27.55 1.98 -22.77
N TYR A 15 26.58 2.87 -22.81
CA TYR A 15 26.62 4.13 -22.06
C TYR A 15 25.38 4.24 -21.18
N ASN A 16 25.59 4.62 -19.93
CA ASN A 16 24.50 5.12 -19.10
C ASN A 16 24.22 6.56 -19.53
N MET A 17 23.11 6.80 -20.21
CA MET A 17 22.69 8.16 -20.51
C MET A 17 22.07 8.74 -19.24
N VAL A 18 22.55 9.89 -18.82
CA VAL A 18 22.05 10.62 -17.66
C VAL A 18 21.45 11.93 -18.13
N GLU A 19 20.35 12.33 -17.50
CA GLU A 19 19.73 13.62 -17.76
C GLU A 19 20.70 14.73 -17.38
N ARG A 20 20.67 15.82 -18.16
CA ARG A 20 21.51 16.97 -17.88
C ARG A 20 20.73 17.94 -17.01
N HIS A 21 21.08 18.00 -15.72
CA HIS A 21 20.47 18.90 -14.74
C HIS A 21 20.77 20.37 -15.06
N ARG A 22 19.95 20.96 -15.93
CA ARG A 22 19.96 22.35 -16.39
C ARG A 22 18.52 22.84 -16.48
N GLU A 23 18.34 24.14 -16.70
CA GLU A 23 17.03 24.80 -16.79
C GLU A 23 16.00 24.02 -17.62
N PRO A 24 16.30 23.49 -18.82
CA PRO A 24 15.32 22.73 -19.59
C PRO A 24 14.80 21.47 -18.87
N PHE A 25 15.67 20.77 -18.14
CA PHE A 25 15.31 19.58 -17.38
C PHE A 25 14.41 19.92 -16.18
N PHE A 26 14.78 20.96 -15.42
CA PHE A 26 13.98 21.36 -14.27
C PHE A 26 12.63 21.95 -14.68
N ARG A 27 12.61 22.71 -15.77
CA ARG A 27 11.37 23.21 -16.36
C ARG A 27 10.44 22.06 -16.76
N SER A 28 10.93 21.04 -17.46
CA SER A 28 10.09 19.90 -17.84
C SER A 28 9.59 19.08 -16.65
N LEU A 29 10.32 19.07 -15.53
CA LEU A 29 9.99 18.25 -14.36
C LEU A 29 9.11 18.98 -13.34
N HIS A 30 9.18 20.31 -13.29
CA HIS A 30 8.63 21.09 -12.17
C HIS A 30 7.81 22.31 -12.57
N SER A 31 7.81 22.70 -13.84
CA SER A 31 7.10 23.90 -14.29
C SER A 31 6.00 23.53 -15.28
N ASN A 32 4.83 24.15 -15.10
CA ASN A 32 3.74 24.10 -16.08
C ASN A 32 3.87 25.24 -17.12
N ASP A 33 4.95 26.01 -17.07
CA ASP A 33 5.25 27.13 -17.95
C ASP A 33 6.55 26.88 -18.73
N ASP A 34 6.44 26.73 -20.04
CA ASP A 34 7.57 26.55 -20.97
C ASP A 34 8.51 27.77 -21.02
N GLY A 35 8.08 28.93 -20.53
CA GLY A 35 8.89 30.12 -20.33
C GLY A 35 9.59 30.22 -18.97
N ALA A 36 9.36 29.28 -18.05
CA ALA A 36 9.89 29.35 -16.69
C ALA A 36 11.43 29.37 -16.68
N GLN A 37 11.98 30.36 -16.00
CA GLN A 37 13.43 30.53 -15.83
C GLN A 37 13.91 29.91 -14.53
N TRP A 38 15.13 29.39 -14.50
CA TRP A 38 15.68 28.69 -13.35
C TRP A 38 17.06 29.22 -12.96
N ASP A 39 17.30 29.29 -11.65
CA ASP A 39 18.65 29.44 -11.09
C ASP A 39 19.22 28.05 -10.81
N VAL A 40 20.35 27.70 -11.44
CA VAL A 40 20.99 26.39 -11.29
C VAL A 40 22.43 26.57 -10.82
N LEU A 41 22.73 25.99 -9.67
CA LEU A 41 24.06 25.98 -9.05
C LEU A 41 24.63 24.57 -9.06
N GLN A 42 25.90 24.47 -9.38
CA GLN A 42 26.67 23.22 -9.31
C GLN A 42 28.17 23.55 -9.25
N TYR A 43 29.01 22.56 -8.96
CA TYR A 43 30.46 22.74 -9.01
C TYR A 43 30.94 22.99 -10.46
N GLU A 44 31.00 24.25 -10.86
CA GLU A 44 31.42 24.72 -12.18
C GLU A 44 31.90 26.18 -12.10
N GLY A 45 32.92 26.54 -12.89
CA GLY A 45 33.44 27.90 -12.91
C GLY A 45 34.10 28.31 -11.59
N ASN A 46 34.12 29.62 -11.31
CA ASN A 46 34.71 30.18 -10.08
C ASN A 46 33.67 30.52 -9.01
N ASP A 47 32.38 30.54 -9.38
CA ASP A 47 31.26 31.02 -8.56
C ASP A 47 30.14 29.97 -8.39
N ASN A 48 30.30 28.77 -8.96
CA ASN A 48 29.35 27.65 -8.89
C ASN A 48 27.97 27.95 -9.49
N ILE A 49 27.92 28.88 -10.45
CA ILE A 49 26.71 29.22 -11.22
C ILE A 49 26.78 28.47 -12.55
N ALA A 50 25.86 27.51 -12.75
CA ALA A 50 25.68 26.90 -14.07
C ALA A 50 24.80 27.77 -14.96
N GLU A 51 23.65 28.21 -14.43
CA GLU A 51 22.66 29.04 -15.13
C GLU A 51 21.99 30.00 -14.14
N GLY A 52 21.56 31.17 -14.63
CA GLY A 52 20.91 32.19 -13.79
C GLY A 52 21.89 32.97 -12.91
N ASP A 53 21.55 33.16 -11.64
CA ASP A 53 22.37 33.86 -10.65
C ASP A 53 22.18 33.29 -9.22
N LYS A 54 22.90 33.88 -8.25
CA LYS A 54 22.94 33.40 -6.86
C LYS A 54 22.13 34.25 -5.88
N THR A 55 21.35 35.22 -6.36
CA THR A 55 20.69 36.21 -5.51
C THR A 55 19.74 35.55 -4.52
N ALA A 56 18.91 34.61 -4.99
CA ALA A 56 17.97 33.89 -4.16
C ALA A 56 18.67 32.91 -3.19
N TRP A 57 19.76 32.27 -3.63
CA TRP A 57 20.56 31.39 -2.78
C TRP A 57 21.21 32.16 -1.63
N ASP A 58 21.84 33.29 -1.92
CA ASP A 58 22.45 34.14 -0.90
C ASP A 58 21.40 34.72 0.06
N ASP A 59 20.18 34.99 -0.44
CA ASP A 59 19.04 35.36 0.42
C ASP A 59 18.62 34.22 1.35
N MET A 60 18.50 32.99 0.83
CA MET A 60 18.21 31.80 1.64
C MET A 60 19.25 31.60 2.75
N ILE A 61 20.55 31.68 2.42
CA ILE A 61 21.63 31.57 3.40
C ILE A 61 21.55 32.70 4.45
N ARG A 62 21.19 33.92 4.06
CA ARG A 62 20.98 35.03 5.00
C ARG A 62 19.80 34.77 5.93
N ARG A 63 18.66 34.26 5.44
CA ARG A 63 17.49 33.89 6.25
C ARG A 63 17.82 32.78 7.24
N LEU A 64 18.53 31.74 6.80
CA LEU A 64 19.03 30.65 7.65
C LEU A 64 19.98 31.14 8.75
N ASN A 65 20.70 32.24 8.51
CA ASN A 65 21.59 32.85 9.50
C ASN A 65 20.92 33.84 10.46
N ALA A 66 19.61 34.08 10.31
CA ALA A 66 18.84 34.92 11.22
C ALA A 66 18.72 34.31 12.64
N PRO A 67 18.24 35.08 13.64
CA PRO A 67 17.87 34.53 14.95
C PRO A 67 16.79 33.44 14.80
N THR A 68 16.95 32.34 15.53
CA THR A 68 16.09 31.16 15.43
C THR A 68 14.77 31.37 16.15
N ASN A 69 13.70 31.70 15.41
CA ASN A 69 12.32 31.81 15.87
C ASN A 69 11.35 31.42 14.73
N ILE A 70 10.10 31.14 15.07
CA ILE A 70 9.09 30.63 14.12
C ILE A 70 8.90 31.59 12.93
N GLN A 71 8.77 32.90 13.18
CA GLN A 71 8.54 33.87 12.11
C GLN A 71 9.69 33.89 11.08
N ASN A 72 10.93 33.74 11.54
CA ASN A 72 12.08 33.67 10.64
C ASN A 72 12.19 32.29 9.96
N TRP A 73 11.74 31.22 10.61
CA TRP A 73 11.68 29.89 9.99
C TRP A 73 10.68 29.89 8.83
N ASP A 74 9.49 30.48 9.00
CA ASP A 74 8.52 30.64 7.90
C ASP A 74 9.14 31.36 6.70
N LYS A 75 10.00 32.36 6.95
CA LYS A 75 10.75 33.05 5.89
C LYS A 75 11.78 32.15 5.20
N VAL A 76 12.37 31.17 5.87
CA VAL A 76 13.23 30.16 5.22
C VAL A 76 12.39 29.27 4.31
N LEU A 77 11.21 28.84 4.78
CA LEU A 77 10.29 27.99 4.01
C LEU A 77 9.74 28.67 2.75
N GLU A 78 9.80 30.00 2.65
CA GLU A 78 9.48 30.75 1.42
C GLU A 78 10.49 30.53 0.27
N VAL A 79 11.68 30.01 0.54
CA VAL A 79 12.75 29.91 -0.46
C VAL A 79 13.45 28.55 -0.48
N ALA A 80 13.28 27.72 0.55
CA ALA A 80 13.94 26.42 0.68
C ALA A 80 12.93 25.27 0.80
N ASP A 81 13.13 24.22 0.00
CA ASP A 81 12.46 22.94 0.19
C ASP A 81 13.26 22.11 1.21
N VAL A 82 12.99 22.36 2.49
CA VAL A 82 13.79 21.81 3.60
C VAL A 82 13.63 20.30 3.77
N GLU A 83 12.51 19.72 3.34
CA GLU A 83 12.31 18.26 3.33
C GLU A 83 13.17 17.61 2.25
N ASN A 84 13.15 18.14 1.02
CA ASN A 84 14.06 17.70 -0.04
C ASN A 84 15.52 17.81 0.40
N MET A 85 15.91 18.92 1.03
CA MET A 85 17.27 19.10 1.55
C MET A 85 17.61 18.05 2.62
N ALA A 86 16.73 17.80 3.59
CA ALA A 86 16.95 16.78 4.61
C ALA A 86 17.18 15.39 3.98
N ASN A 87 16.35 15.01 3.02
CA ASN A 87 16.48 13.75 2.28
C ASN A 87 17.78 13.67 1.46
N TYR A 88 18.16 14.75 0.79
CA TYR A 88 19.40 14.85 0.04
C TYR A 88 20.65 14.63 0.93
N TYR A 89 20.71 15.30 2.09
CA TYR A 89 21.81 15.12 3.02
C TYR A 89 21.80 13.72 3.64
N LEU A 90 20.63 13.21 4.03
CA LEU A 90 20.49 11.87 4.61
C LEU A 90 21.02 10.79 3.65
N LEU A 91 20.63 10.85 2.38
CA LEU A 91 21.10 9.91 1.35
C LEU A 91 22.62 9.96 1.18
N ASN A 92 23.22 11.15 1.09
CA ASN A 92 24.67 11.30 0.93
C ASN A 92 25.46 10.93 2.20
N ILE A 93 24.91 11.16 3.39
CA ILE A 93 25.49 10.71 4.65
C ILE A 93 25.46 9.18 4.73
N TYR A 94 24.33 8.57 4.39
CA TYR A 94 24.18 7.12 4.37
C TYR A 94 25.09 6.46 3.34
N GLY A 95 25.07 6.93 2.09
CA GLY A 95 25.88 6.41 0.98
C GLY A 95 27.37 6.76 1.05
N ALA A 96 27.74 7.75 1.87
CA ALA A 96 29.08 8.31 1.95
C ALA A 96 29.66 8.66 0.56
N THR A 97 28.87 9.29 -0.30
CA THR A 97 29.17 9.53 -1.73
C THR A 97 30.52 10.20 -1.94
N TRP A 98 31.41 9.57 -2.71
CA TRP A 98 32.75 10.12 -3.00
C TRP A 98 32.69 11.55 -3.59
N ASP A 99 33.72 12.36 -3.31
CA ASP A 99 33.87 13.79 -3.67
C ASP A 99 32.79 14.78 -3.14
N TRP A 100 31.65 14.28 -2.66
CA TRP A 100 30.67 15.06 -1.89
C TRP A 100 31.20 15.37 -0.47
N PRO A 101 30.90 16.56 0.11
CA PRO A 101 29.97 17.62 -0.34
C PRO A 101 30.60 18.74 -1.18
N HIS A 102 31.85 18.60 -1.61
CA HIS A 102 32.49 19.64 -2.40
C HIS A 102 32.00 19.69 -3.84
N ASN A 103 31.85 18.52 -4.43
CA ASN A 103 31.37 18.30 -5.78
C ASN A 103 30.16 17.36 -5.73
N ASN A 104 29.64 16.98 -6.90
CA ASN A 104 28.65 15.91 -7.05
C ASN A 104 27.29 16.33 -6.46
N TRP A 105 26.93 17.59 -6.70
CA TRP A 105 25.69 18.21 -6.27
C TRP A 105 25.17 19.21 -7.31
N VAL A 106 23.85 19.33 -7.39
CA VAL A 106 23.16 20.40 -8.12
C VAL A 106 22.10 21.00 -7.20
N ALA A 107 21.98 22.32 -7.19
CA ALA A 107 20.88 23.02 -6.55
C ALA A 107 20.11 23.82 -7.59
N ALA A 108 18.78 23.76 -7.58
CA ALA A 108 17.95 24.45 -8.56
C ALA A 108 16.74 25.11 -7.91
N LYS A 109 16.35 26.28 -8.43
CA LYS A 109 15.13 27.00 -8.04
C LYS A 109 14.50 27.68 -9.24
N GLU A 110 13.19 27.52 -9.41
CA GLU A 110 12.41 28.29 -10.38
C GLU A 110 12.32 29.78 -9.96
N ARG A 111 12.45 30.70 -10.90
CA ARG A 111 12.35 32.16 -10.69
C ARG A 111 10.89 32.64 -10.57
N SER A 112 10.14 32.00 -9.68
CA SER A 112 8.78 32.37 -9.27
C SER A 112 8.71 32.65 -7.77
N ALA A 113 7.57 33.17 -7.31
CA ALA A 113 7.31 33.42 -5.89
C ALA A 113 7.09 32.10 -5.11
N GLU A 114 6.59 31.09 -5.82
CA GLU A 114 6.29 29.74 -5.34
C GLU A 114 7.53 28.84 -5.42
N GLY A 115 8.46 29.11 -6.34
CA GLY A 115 9.69 28.32 -6.49
C GLY A 115 10.52 28.26 -5.21
N ARG A 116 11.03 27.06 -4.89
CA ARG A 116 11.92 26.79 -3.75
C ARG A 116 13.21 26.14 -4.24
N TYR A 117 14.34 26.39 -3.55
CA TYR A 117 15.57 25.64 -3.82
C TYR A 117 15.40 24.18 -3.42
N ARG A 118 15.80 23.30 -4.32
CA ARG A 118 15.94 21.85 -4.15
C ARG A 118 17.36 21.42 -4.45
N LEU A 119 17.76 20.29 -3.90
CA LEU A 119 19.05 19.64 -4.10
C LEU A 119 18.87 18.31 -4.85
N TYR A 120 19.78 18.06 -5.78
CA TYR A 120 19.79 16.86 -6.61
C TYR A 120 21.16 16.19 -6.52
N VAL A 121 21.14 14.87 -6.44
CA VAL A 121 22.34 14.04 -6.48
C VAL A 121 22.90 14.05 -7.89
N TRP A 122 24.22 14.15 -8.00
CA TRP A 122 24.95 14.06 -9.26
C TRP A 122 26.15 13.15 -9.07
N ASP A 123 26.55 12.39 -10.09
CA ASP A 123 27.82 11.63 -10.12
C ASP A 123 28.06 10.78 -8.84
N ALA A 124 27.05 9.96 -8.50
CA ALA A 124 27.00 9.21 -7.24
C ALA A 124 27.50 7.76 -7.35
N GLU A 125 28.12 7.37 -8.45
CA GLU A 125 28.67 6.03 -8.66
C GLU A 125 29.79 5.69 -7.67
N GLY A 126 30.37 6.70 -7.00
CA GLY A 126 31.34 6.52 -5.93
C GLY A 126 30.77 6.19 -4.55
N ALA A 127 29.45 6.09 -4.38
CA ALA A 127 28.80 5.74 -3.11
C ALA A 127 29.07 4.29 -2.66
N MET A 128 28.76 3.99 -1.40
CA MET A 128 28.84 2.65 -0.80
C MET A 128 30.21 1.96 -0.96
N ASN A 129 31.29 2.73 -0.75
CA ASN A 129 32.68 2.31 -0.93
C ASN A 129 33.03 1.86 -2.37
N ASN A 130 32.25 2.28 -3.37
CA ASN A 130 32.54 1.91 -4.74
C ASN A 130 33.79 2.64 -5.27
N ALA A 131 33.93 3.93 -4.94
CA ALA A 131 35.12 4.74 -5.23
C ALA A 131 35.62 5.48 -3.98
N GLY A 132 36.78 6.12 -4.07
CA GLY A 132 37.30 7.01 -3.02
C GLY A 132 37.75 6.37 -1.71
N ASN A 133 37.68 5.04 -1.59
CA ASN A 133 37.99 4.28 -0.37
C ASN A 133 37.24 4.82 0.86
N ARG A 134 35.91 4.98 0.74
CA ARG A 134 35.02 5.41 1.82
C ARG A 134 34.36 4.19 2.47
N PRO A 135 34.96 3.60 3.53
CA PRO A 135 34.43 2.40 4.18
C PRO A 135 33.14 2.70 4.94
N VAL A 136 32.44 1.64 5.41
CA VAL A 136 31.24 1.76 6.25
C VAL A 136 31.44 2.63 7.50
N SER A 137 32.67 2.78 7.98
CA SER A 137 33.05 3.61 9.12
C SER A 137 33.24 5.10 8.80
N GLN A 138 33.09 5.51 7.54
CA GLN A 138 33.35 6.88 7.08
C GLN A 138 32.46 7.90 7.80
N GLU A 139 33.05 8.75 8.65
CA GLU A 139 32.29 9.81 9.33
C GLU A 139 32.07 10.97 8.34
N MET A 140 30.82 11.35 8.11
CA MET A 140 30.44 12.32 7.07
C MET A 140 30.11 13.69 7.65
N ILE A 141 29.45 13.75 8.80
CA ILE A 141 28.83 14.97 9.32
C ILE A 141 29.90 15.92 9.86
N ARG A 142 30.69 15.48 10.84
CA ARG A 142 31.68 16.34 11.51
C ARG A 142 32.93 16.54 10.67
N THR A 143 33.35 15.51 9.94
CA THR A 143 34.64 15.49 9.25
C THR A 143 34.54 16.06 7.84
N TYR A 144 33.51 15.72 7.07
CA TYR A 144 33.42 16.08 5.65
C TYR A 144 32.48 17.25 5.37
N ILE A 145 31.31 17.29 6.02
CA ILE A 145 30.41 18.44 5.89
C ILE A 145 30.99 19.62 6.67
N LEU A 146 31.28 19.47 7.97
CA LEU A 146 31.73 20.59 8.82
C LEU A 146 33.23 20.91 8.73
N GLY A 147 34.11 19.91 8.56
CA GLY A 147 35.57 20.07 8.46
C GLY A 147 36.32 20.18 9.80
N THR A 148 37.67 20.24 9.77
CA THR A 148 38.54 20.48 10.96
C THR A 148 39.30 21.81 10.89
N SER A 149 39.76 22.33 12.04
CA SER A 149 40.37 23.66 12.20
C SER A 149 41.80 23.84 11.65
N THR A 150 42.47 22.79 11.16
CA THR A 150 43.88 22.85 10.70
C THR A 150 44.09 22.42 9.24
N GLY A 151 43.10 22.61 8.37
CA GLY A 151 43.31 22.99 6.96
C GLY A 151 44.13 22.10 6.01
N GLN A 152 44.70 20.95 6.40
CA GLN A 152 45.44 20.06 5.49
C GLN A 152 45.19 18.58 5.79
N ASN A 153 44.04 18.08 5.35
CA ASN A 153 43.88 17.38 4.06
C ASN A 153 42.45 17.55 3.54
N GLY A 154 41.94 18.78 3.69
CA GLY A 154 40.80 19.31 2.96
C GLY A 154 41.23 19.71 1.54
N GLN A 155 41.27 18.75 0.63
CA GLN A 155 40.94 19.03 -0.75
C GLN A 155 39.51 18.52 -0.96
N THR A 156 38.52 18.95 -0.16
CA THR A 156 37.95 20.29 -0.40
C THR A 156 36.85 20.75 0.59
N GLY A 157 36.63 20.05 1.71
CA GLY A 157 35.69 20.47 2.76
C GLY A 157 36.28 21.51 3.74
N THR A 158 36.42 22.78 3.33
CA THR A 158 36.58 23.89 4.30
C THR A 158 35.86 25.18 3.92
N ARG A 159 35.23 25.27 2.74
CA ARG A 159 34.33 26.34 2.25
C ARG A 159 33.44 25.76 1.14
N GLY A 160 32.18 26.19 1.04
CA GLY A 160 31.29 25.71 -0.02
C GLY A 160 29.82 25.81 0.35
N GLU A 161 28.98 25.91 -0.67
CA GLU A 161 27.54 26.12 -0.61
C GLU A 161 26.84 25.10 0.28
N LEU A 162 27.11 23.80 0.07
CA LEU A 162 26.47 22.75 0.85
C LEU A 162 26.88 22.73 2.33
N ARG A 163 28.10 23.14 2.68
CA ARG A 163 28.44 23.26 4.10
C ARG A 163 27.69 24.42 4.74
N ASP A 164 27.71 25.57 4.08
CA ASP A 164 27.12 26.79 4.65
C ASP A 164 25.60 26.64 4.76
N LEU A 165 24.97 25.95 3.79
CA LEU A 165 23.59 25.49 3.88
C LEU A 165 23.37 24.57 5.08
N TRP A 166 24.17 23.51 5.25
CA TRP A 166 24.06 22.58 6.38
C TRP A 166 24.18 23.28 7.74
N ARG A 167 25.17 24.18 7.88
CA ARG A 167 25.34 24.99 9.11
C ARG A 167 24.18 25.94 9.35
N GLY A 168 23.59 26.48 8.29
CA GLY A 168 22.38 27.28 8.35
C GLY A 168 21.20 26.47 8.88
N LEU A 169 20.91 25.33 8.25
CA LEU A 169 19.78 24.45 8.53
C LEU A 169 19.85 23.81 9.94
N THR A 170 20.98 23.20 10.29
CA THR A 170 21.11 22.41 11.55
C THR A 170 21.06 23.24 12.83
N ARG A 171 21.07 24.57 12.74
CA ARG A 171 20.84 25.46 13.89
C ARG A 171 19.36 25.53 14.30
N TRP A 172 18.45 25.14 13.42
CA TRP A 172 17.01 25.20 13.66
C TRP A 172 16.51 23.88 14.24
N GLU A 173 15.82 23.95 15.36
CA GLU A 173 15.20 22.76 15.97
C GLU A 173 14.20 22.10 15.04
N GLU A 174 13.41 22.89 14.32
CA GLU A 174 12.46 22.40 13.31
C GLU A 174 13.14 21.58 12.22
N PHE A 175 14.31 22.03 11.73
CA PHE A 175 15.06 21.25 10.74
C PHE A 175 15.64 19.96 11.33
N ARG A 176 16.18 20.00 12.55
CA ARG A 176 16.74 18.81 13.20
C ARG A 176 15.67 17.75 13.45
N LEU A 177 14.47 18.18 13.87
CA LEU A 177 13.34 17.26 14.06
C LEU A 177 12.82 16.72 12.73
N LEU A 178 12.69 17.57 11.70
CA LEU A 178 12.37 17.13 10.33
C LEU A 178 13.39 16.11 9.82
N PHE A 179 14.68 16.34 10.06
CA PHE A 179 15.73 15.40 9.69
C PHE A 179 15.57 14.06 10.42
N ALA A 180 15.21 14.10 11.70
CA ALA A 180 14.86 12.91 12.45
C ALA A 180 13.64 12.20 11.83
N ASP A 181 12.60 12.94 11.43
CA ASP A 181 11.43 12.36 10.77
C ASP A 181 11.81 11.65 9.46
N GLN A 182 12.69 12.24 8.65
CA GLN A 182 13.19 11.60 7.43
C GLN A 182 14.06 10.36 7.74
N ILE A 183 14.84 10.38 8.83
CA ILE A 183 15.56 9.19 9.31
C ILE A 183 14.55 8.07 9.63
N GLN A 184 13.48 8.37 10.38
CA GLN A 184 12.47 7.38 10.76
C GLN A 184 11.73 6.83 9.54
N LYS A 185 11.37 7.71 8.59
CA LYS A 185 10.71 7.34 7.33
C LYS A 185 11.57 6.42 6.46
N HIS A 186 12.86 6.72 6.32
CA HIS A 186 13.71 6.05 5.33
C HIS A 186 14.52 4.90 5.89
N LEU A 187 14.94 4.90 7.17
CA LEU A 187 15.85 3.90 7.76
C LEU A 187 15.18 2.96 8.76
N PHE A 188 13.87 3.05 8.90
CA PHE A 188 13.07 2.18 9.78
C PHE A 188 11.75 1.80 9.10
N ASN A 189 11.09 0.82 9.69
CA ASN A 189 9.79 0.27 9.33
C ASN A 189 9.64 -0.08 7.83
N GLY A 190 10.68 -0.64 7.23
CA GLY A 190 10.66 -0.99 5.79
C GLY A 190 10.89 0.20 4.86
N GLY A 191 11.38 1.33 5.37
CA GLY A 191 11.78 2.47 4.55
C GLY A 191 12.83 2.11 3.49
N ILE A 192 12.97 2.97 2.46
CA ILE A 192 13.82 2.70 1.28
C ILE A 192 15.30 2.45 1.61
N LEU A 193 15.78 2.94 2.76
CA LEU A 193 17.14 2.76 3.28
C LEU A 193 17.19 1.86 4.54
N ASP A 194 16.10 1.18 4.92
CA ASP A 194 16.05 0.29 6.07
C ASP A 194 16.84 -0.99 5.77
N ASP A 195 17.97 -1.13 6.43
CA ASP A 195 18.94 -2.22 6.28
C ASP A 195 18.98 -3.16 7.50
N ARG A 196 17.99 -3.05 8.40
CA ARG A 196 17.91 -3.91 9.60
C ARG A 196 17.65 -5.36 9.27
N ASP A 197 16.85 -5.61 8.23
CA ASP A 197 16.70 -6.90 7.58
C ASP A 197 17.39 -6.86 6.22
N GLN A 198 18.66 -7.28 6.20
CA GLN A 198 19.47 -7.27 4.98
C GLN A 198 18.83 -8.06 3.83
N LEU A 199 18.19 -9.20 4.12
CA LEU A 199 17.69 -10.10 3.09
C LEU A 199 16.47 -9.51 2.38
N ASN A 200 15.59 -8.85 3.14
CA ASN A 200 14.32 -8.32 2.64
C ASN A 200 14.34 -6.79 2.41
N SER A 201 15.50 -6.13 2.56
CA SER A 201 15.61 -4.68 2.37
C SER A 201 15.40 -4.24 0.92
N HIS A 202 14.78 -3.06 0.72
CA HIS A 202 14.63 -2.45 -0.61
C HIS A 202 15.98 -2.22 -1.32
N ILE A 203 17.04 -1.86 -0.58
CA ILE A 203 18.38 -1.68 -1.15
C ILE A 203 18.87 -3.00 -1.75
N ARG A 204 18.70 -4.12 -1.04
CA ARG A 204 19.09 -5.45 -1.51
C ARG A 204 18.31 -5.82 -2.76
N ASN A 205 16.99 -5.69 -2.73
CA ASN A 205 16.11 -6.02 -3.85
C ASN A 205 16.47 -5.21 -5.10
N ARG A 206 16.64 -3.89 -4.96
CA ARG A 206 17.02 -3.02 -6.08
C ARG A 206 18.41 -3.37 -6.63
N PHE A 207 19.38 -3.66 -5.76
CA PHE A 207 20.72 -4.05 -6.18
C PHE A 207 20.72 -5.39 -6.92
N ASP A 208 20.01 -6.39 -6.41
CA ASP A 208 19.92 -7.71 -7.05
C ASP A 208 19.17 -7.63 -8.39
N GLY A 209 18.12 -6.82 -8.50
CA GLY A 209 17.45 -6.52 -9.77
C GLY A 209 18.40 -5.93 -10.81
N LEU A 210 19.13 -4.87 -10.45
CA LEU A 210 20.15 -4.26 -11.32
C LEU A 210 21.27 -5.23 -11.68
N LYS A 211 21.74 -6.04 -10.71
CA LYS A 211 22.75 -7.07 -10.97
C LYS A 211 22.24 -8.06 -12.02
N ASN A 212 21.03 -8.58 -11.86
CA ASN A 212 20.46 -9.56 -12.78
C ASN A 212 20.29 -8.98 -14.19
N GLU A 213 19.92 -7.70 -14.30
CA GLU A 213 19.81 -6.99 -15.57
C GLU A 213 21.16 -6.84 -16.29
N PHE A 214 22.24 -6.51 -15.55
CA PHE A 214 23.52 -6.09 -16.16
C PHE A 214 24.67 -7.10 -16.09
N GLU A 215 24.57 -8.17 -15.30
CA GLU A 215 25.68 -9.11 -15.08
C GLU A 215 26.12 -9.80 -16.38
N ASP A 216 25.19 -10.21 -17.23
CA ASP A 216 25.52 -10.84 -18.51
C ASP A 216 26.18 -9.86 -19.48
N LEU A 217 25.78 -8.59 -19.45
CA LEU A 217 26.39 -7.54 -20.26
C LEU A 217 27.85 -7.29 -19.86
N LEU A 218 28.12 -7.15 -18.56
CA LEU A 218 29.48 -6.99 -18.03
C LEU A 218 30.37 -8.19 -18.33
N ARG A 219 29.81 -9.40 -18.24
CA ARG A 219 30.50 -10.64 -18.60
C ARG A 219 30.85 -10.67 -20.09
N LEU A 220 29.94 -10.23 -20.97
CA LEU A 220 30.15 -10.24 -22.41
C LEU A 220 31.21 -9.21 -22.86
N ILE A 221 31.17 -7.99 -22.30
CA ILE A 221 32.00 -6.87 -22.76
C ILE A 221 33.39 -6.92 -22.12
N GLU A 222 33.43 -7.06 -20.80
CA GLU A 222 34.64 -6.86 -19.99
C GLU A 222 35.17 -8.16 -19.39
N ASN A 223 34.44 -9.28 -19.56
CA ASN A 223 34.73 -10.56 -18.89
C ASN A 223 34.84 -10.39 -17.36
N GLN A 224 33.95 -9.57 -16.78
CA GLN A 224 33.88 -9.24 -15.36
C GLN A 224 32.54 -9.68 -14.75
N ALA A 225 32.53 -9.78 -13.41
CA ALA A 225 31.32 -10.01 -12.62
C ALA A 225 31.06 -8.83 -11.68
N VAL A 226 29.81 -8.62 -11.30
CA VAL A 226 29.42 -7.55 -10.37
C VAL A 226 29.97 -7.86 -8.97
N ASN A 227 30.67 -6.90 -8.36
CA ASN A 227 31.16 -7.03 -6.99
C ASN A 227 30.03 -6.81 -5.98
N THR A 228 29.44 -7.90 -5.49
CA THR A 228 28.35 -7.86 -4.50
C THR A 228 28.83 -7.58 -3.07
N GLY A 229 30.09 -7.90 -2.76
CA GLY A 229 30.63 -7.83 -1.40
C GLY A 229 30.63 -6.43 -0.79
N LYS A 230 30.77 -5.37 -1.60
CA LYS A 230 30.72 -3.99 -1.12
C LYS A 230 29.33 -3.61 -0.60
N VAL A 231 28.29 -3.81 -1.41
CA VAL A 231 26.90 -3.49 -1.06
C VAL A 231 26.41 -4.38 0.07
N LEU A 232 26.67 -5.69 0.00
CA LEU A 232 26.33 -6.63 1.07
C LEU A 232 27.00 -6.28 2.40
N ARG A 233 28.26 -5.81 2.38
CA ARG A 233 28.88 -5.30 3.61
C ARG A 233 28.25 -4.00 4.08
N TRP A 234 27.86 -3.11 3.17
CA TRP A 234 27.29 -1.80 3.49
C TRP A 234 25.98 -1.92 4.27
N ILE A 235 25.07 -2.77 3.79
CA ILE A 235 23.72 -2.97 4.34
C ILE A 235 23.66 -4.09 5.39
N ASN A 236 24.81 -4.62 5.83
CA ASN A 236 24.79 -5.69 6.83
C ASN A 236 24.49 -5.11 8.23
N PRO A 237 23.44 -5.54 8.94
CA PRO A 237 23.08 -4.97 10.24
C PRO A 237 24.16 -5.22 11.32
N ALA A 238 24.94 -6.31 11.20
CA ALA A 238 25.94 -6.69 12.19
C ALA A 238 27.31 -6.02 11.99
N ILE A 239 27.67 -5.55 10.79
CA ILE A 239 29.00 -4.97 10.51
C ILE A 239 29.00 -3.74 9.59
N GLY A 240 27.82 -3.34 9.10
CA GLY A 240 27.65 -2.35 8.03
C GLY A 240 27.52 -0.92 8.51
N ARG A 241 26.98 -0.08 7.62
CA ARG A 241 26.92 1.38 7.75
C ARG A 241 26.11 1.81 8.97
N ARG A 242 24.97 1.17 9.21
CA ARG A 242 24.05 1.48 10.32
C ARG A 242 24.73 1.57 11.68
N ARG A 243 25.72 0.70 11.94
CA ARG A 243 26.40 0.62 13.25
C ARG A 243 27.20 1.85 13.66
N TYR A 244 27.52 2.71 12.69
CA TYR A 244 28.23 3.97 12.90
C TYR A 244 27.26 5.17 12.93
N LEU A 245 26.08 5.02 12.33
CA LEU A 245 25.06 6.06 12.29
C LEU A 245 24.18 6.04 13.56
N PHE A 246 23.84 4.84 14.05
CA PHE A 246 22.93 4.61 15.19
C PHE A 246 23.54 3.84 16.37
N GLY A 247 24.80 3.42 16.28
CA GLY A 247 25.44 2.59 17.30
C GLY A 247 25.42 1.09 17.00
N PRO A 248 26.17 0.27 17.75
CA PRO A 248 26.88 0.65 18.97
C PRO A 248 28.34 1.11 18.73
N VAL A 249 28.82 1.22 17.49
CA VAL A 249 30.22 1.61 17.25
C VAL A 249 30.39 3.12 17.37
N ARG A 250 29.47 3.88 16.76
CA ARG A 250 29.28 5.33 16.92
C ARG A 250 27.82 5.67 16.71
N GLU A 251 27.38 6.80 17.23
CA GLU A 251 26.00 7.28 17.10
C GLU A 251 26.00 8.60 16.34
N ASP A 252 26.58 8.62 15.13
CA ASP A 252 26.83 9.84 14.36
C ASP A 252 25.58 10.73 14.22
N PHE A 253 24.36 10.18 14.17
CA PHE A 253 23.12 11.01 14.17
C PHE A 253 22.79 11.63 15.53
N ARG A 254 22.84 10.86 16.63
CA ARG A 254 22.56 11.37 17.99
C ARG A 254 23.62 12.36 18.45
N ASP A 255 24.89 12.04 18.19
CA ASP A 255 26.03 12.91 18.51
C ASP A 255 25.95 14.29 17.85
N ASN A 256 25.14 14.44 16.79
CA ASN A 256 24.93 15.70 16.07
C ASN A 256 23.50 16.26 16.25
N ASP A 257 22.74 15.80 17.24
CA ASP A 257 21.36 16.22 17.53
C ASP A 257 20.37 16.02 16.35
N LEU A 258 20.64 15.08 15.44
CA LEU A 258 19.78 14.79 14.28
C LEU A 258 18.80 13.64 14.52
N TRP A 259 18.97 12.91 15.62
CA TRP A 259 18.09 11.82 16.04
C TRP A 259 17.91 11.91 17.56
N PRO A 260 16.69 12.17 18.07
CA PRO A 260 16.46 12.27 19.50
C PRO A 260 16.75 10.97 20.26
N GLU A 261 17.11 11.08 21.55
CA GLU A 261 17.24 9.91 22.45
C GLU A 261 15.89 9.22 22.70
N ILE A 262 14.81 9.99 22.67
CA ILE A 262 13.45 9.48 22.82
C ILE A 262 13.12 8.65 21.58
N ALA A 263 12.90 7.35 21.78
CA ALA A 263 12.52 6.45 20.71
C ALA A 263 11.19 6.89 20.07
N PRO A 264 11.04 6.77 18.75
CA PRO A 264 9.75 6.95 18.09
C PRO A 264 8.72 5.89 18.54
N PRO A 265 7.42 6.19 18.48
CA PRO A 265 6.38 5.19 18.79
C PRO A 265 6.45 3.99 17.83
N ALA A 266 6.07 2.82 18.32
CA ALA A 266 5.88 1.61 17.53
C ALA A 266 4.39 1.26 17.42
N PHE A 267 3.97 0.82 16.25
CA PHE A 267 2.61 0.34 15.99
C PHE A 267 2.57 -1.19 16.11
N SER A 268 1.50 -1.76 16.66
CA SER A 268 1.30 -3.22 16.74
C SER A 268 1.36 -3.89 15.37
N GLN A 269 0.91 -3.19 14.33
CA GLN A 269 1.16 -3.48 12.94
C GLN A 269 1.58 -2.18 12.24
N PHE A 270 2.61 -2.22 11.41
CA PHE A 270 3.05 -1.03 10.67
C PHE A 270 2.34 -0.93 9.32
N GLY A 271 1.15 -0.34 9.33
CA GLY A 271 0.35 -0.06 8.14
C GLY A 271 -0.17 -1.29 7.39
N GLY A 272 -0.61 -1.07 6.16
CA GLY A 272 -1.19 -2.09 5.30
C GLY A 272 -2.65 -2.43 5.64
N SER A 273 -3.13 -3.52 5.08
CA SER A 273 -4.50 -3.99 5.27
C SER A 273 -4.70 -4.63 6.65
N VAL A 274 -5.80 -4.28 7.30
CA VAL A 274 -6.27 -4.87 8.56
C VAL A 274 -7.77 -5.18 8.45
N SER A 275 -8.28 -6.06 9.31
CA SER A 275 -9.72 -6.29 9.36
C SER A 275 -10.47 -5.12 9.97
N GLU A 276 -11.74 -4.94 9.57
CA GLU A 276 -12.62 -3.96 10.21
C GLU A 276 -12.65 -4.16 11.74
N GLY A 277 -12.44 -3.07 12.48
CA GLY A 277 -12.35 -3.10 13.93
C GLY A 277 -11.01 -3.56 14.47
N TYR A 278 -9.94 -3.56 13.67
CA TYR A 278 -8.60 -3.93 14.16
C TYR A 278 -8.12 -2.99 15.28
N PRO A 279 -7.73 -3.52 16.45
CA PRO A 279 -7.26 -2.72 17.58
C PRO A 279 -5.78 -2.33 17.41
N LEU A 280 -5.52 -1.20 16.75
CA LEU A 280 -4.18 -0.67 16.59
C LEU A 280 -3.64 -0.12 17.91
N LEU A 281 -2.59 -0.75 18.43
CA LEU A 281 -1.87 -0.26 19.60
C LEU A 281 -0.65 0.57 19.19
N ILE A 282 -0.49 1.72 19.86
CA ILE A 282 0.64 2.62 19.68
C ILE A 282 1.44 2.62 20.98
N THR A 283 2.73 2.31 20.91
CA THR A 283 3.53 1.95 22.08
C THR A 283 4.88 2.67 22.08
N ASN A 284 5.44 2.88 23.26
CA ASN A 284 6.83 3.28 23.50
C ASN A 284 7.20 2.85 24.93
N GLU A 285 8.48 2.75 25.27
CA GLU A 285 9.00 2.36 26.60
C GLU A 285 8.72 3.41 27.70
N ASN A 286 7.43 3.67 27.98
CA ASN A 286 6.87 4.47 29.08
C ASN A 286 6.92 6.00 28.95
N THR A 287 6.83 6.53 27.73
CA THR A 287 6.68 7.98 27.49
C THR A 287 5.22 8.38 27.22
N MET A 288 4.93 9.68 27.32
CA MET A 288 3.67 10.22 26.80
C MET A 288 3.70 10.16 25.28
N LEU A 289 2.62 9.65 24.69
CA LEU A 289 2.39 9.59 23.26
C LEU A 289 1.37 10.63 22.84
N TYR A 290 1.55 11.15 21.64
CA TYR A 290 0.56 11.95 20.93
C TYR A 290 0.39 11.35 19.54
N TYR A 291 -0.85 11.10 19.13
CA TYR A 291 -1.14 10.60 17.79
C TYR A 291 -2.37 11.26 17.17
N THR A 292 -2.40 11.25 15.85
CA THR A 292 -3.48 11.77 15.01
C THR A 292 -3.86 10.69 13.99
N THR A 293 -5.11 10.70 13.55
CA THR A 293 -5.67 9.71 12.61
C THR A 293 -6.07 10.34 11.27
N ASP A 294 -6.02 11.66 11.16
CA ASP A 294 -6.30 12.44 9.95
C ASP A 294 -5.04 12.70 9.09
N GLY A 295 -3.89 12.17 9.52
CA GLY A 295 -2.60 12.41 8.86
C GLY A 295 -1.95 13.77 9.15
N SER A 296 -2.51 14.60 10.05
CA SER A 296 -1.83 15.80 10.55
C SER A 296 -0.65 15.42 11.48
N ASP A 297 0.34 16.29 11.67
CA ASP A 297 1.42 16.02 12.64
C ASP A 297 0.87 16.20 14.08
N PRO A 298 1.13 15.28 15.03
CA PRO A 298 0.76 15.44 16.44
C PRO A 298 1.45 16.61 17.16
N ARG A 299 2.43 17.25 16.51
CA ARG A 299 3.15 18.44 16.96
C ARG A 299 2.96 19.58 15.96
N ILE A 300 2.56 20.76 16.43
CA ILE A 300 2.54 21.97 15.60
C ILE A 300 3.90 22.69 15.61
N LEU A 301 4.12 23.55 14.61
CA LEU A 301 5.33 24.34 14.48
C LEU A 301 5.63 25.12 15.78
N GLY A 302 6.87 25.06 16.27
CA GLY A 302 7.25 25.64 17.57
C GLY A 302 7.13 24.70 18.77
N GLY A 303 6.61 23.48 18.57
CA GLY A 303 6.74 22.38 19.53
C GLY A 303 5.60 22.16 20.51
N ALA A 304 4.50 22.89 20.39
CA ALA A 304 3.29 22.57 21.13
C ALA A 304 2.60 21.32 20.53
N PRO A 305 1.87 20.53 21.34
CA PRO A 305 1.01 19.48 20.81
C PRO A 305 -0.06 20.05 19.88
N ASN A 306 -0.38 19.30 18.83
CA ASN A 306 -1.54 19.59 17.99
C ASN A 306 -2.82 19.42 18.81
N PRO A 307 -3.75 20.39 18.82
CA PRO A 307 -5.03 20.27 19.52
C PRO A 307 -5.87 19.05 19.13
N ASP A 308 -5.73 18.57 17.90
CA ASP A 308 -6.45 17.40 17.38
C ASP A 308 -5.73 16.08 17.69
N ALA A 309 -4.54 16.13 18.33
CA ALA A 309 -3.82 14.94 18.74
C ALA A 309 -4.41 14.32 20.01
N ILE A 310 -4.55 13.00 19.98
CA ILE A 310 -4.92 12.18 21.14
C ILE A 310 -3.65 11.90 21.94
N SER A 311 -3.68 12.20 23.25
CA SER A 311 -2.58 11.93 24.16
C SER A 311 -2.85 10.75 25.08
N GLN A 312 -1.92 9.82 25.17
CA GLN A 312 -2.00 8.69 26.10
C GLN A 312 -0.61 8.23 26.57
N THR A 313 -0.56 7.31 27.54
CA THR A 313 0.72 6.64 27.85
C THR A 313 1.04 5.63 26.75
N GLY A 314 2.30 5.53 26.35
CA GLY A 314 2.76 4.49 25.42
C GLY A 314 3.22 3.21 26.08
N GLY A 315 3.20 3.16 27.42
CA GLY A 315 3.87 2.12 28.19
C GLY A 315 3.42 0.71 27.85
N LEU A 316 4.34 -0.23 28.08
CA LEU A 316 4.09 -1.66 28.04
C LEU A 316 4.32 -2.24 29.43
N GLN A 317 3.53 -3.25 29.78
CA GLN A 317 3.73 -4.03 30.99
C GLN A 317 3.85 -5.51 30.63
N GLU A 318 4.74 -6.21 31.32
CA GLU A 318 4.71 -7.66 31.35
C GLU A 318 3.74 -8.12 32.43
N GLU A 319 2.97 -9.15 32.10
CA GLU A 319 2.04 -9.79 33.00
C GLU A 319 2.26 -11.29 32.98
N MET A 320 2.42 -11.87 34.18
CA MET A 320 2.44 -13.31 34.35
C MET A 320 0.99 -13.81 34.40
N LEU A 321 0.57 -14.52 33.34
CA LEU A 321 -0.75 -15.12 33.23
C LEU A 321 -0.78 -16.47 33.97
N ILE A 322 0.31 -17.23 33.86
CA ILE A 322 0.53 -18.49 34.55
C ILE A 322 1.95 -18.49 35.08
N GLU A 323 2.11 -18.61 36.40
CA GLU A 323 3.42 -18.79 37.02
C GLU A 323 3.93 -20.22 36.83
N GLU A 324 5.24 -20.39 36.63
CA GLU A 324 5.93 -21.68 36.75
C GLU A 324 5.67 -22.30 38.13
N GLY A 325 5.64 -23.63 38.22
CA GLY A 325 5.27 -24.33 39.46
C GLY A 325 3.78 -24.24 39.82
N SER A 326 2.96 -23.72 38.91
CA SER A 326 1.51 -23.64 39.05
C SER A 326 0.85 -25.00 39.29
N ILE A 327 -0.34 -24.98 39.90
CA ILE A 327 -1.21 -26.16 39.99
C ILE A 327 -1.92 -26.38 38.64
N TRP A 328 -1.87 -27.61 38.14
CA TRP A 328 -2.52 -28.09 36.93
C TRP A 328 -3.46 -29.25 37.23
N LYS A 329 -4.58 -29.33 36.50
CA LYS A 329 -5.36 -30.57 36.42
C LYS A 329 -4.69 -31.52 35.44
N HIS A 330 -4.67 -32.81 35.73
CA HIS A 330 -4.03 -33.81 34.89
C HIS A 330 -4.82 -35.11 34.75
N ASN A 331 -4.68 -35.76 33.59
CA ASN A 331 -5.19 -37.09 33.30
C ASN A 331 -4.16 -37.88 32.49
N ALA A 332 -3.83 -39.09 32.93
CA ALA A 332 -2.92 -40.00 32.22
C ALA A 332 -3.39 -41.45 32.32
N ILE A 333 -4.69 -41.67 32.54
CA ILE A 333 -5.26 -43.00 32.81
C ILE A 333 -6.42 -43.37 31.88
N ASP A 334 -7.06 -42.40 31.24
CA ASP A 334 -8.28 -42.62 30.46
C ASP A 334 -8.05 -42.83 28.95
N GLY A 335 -6.79 -42.88 28.50
CA GLY A 335 -6.45 -43.21 27.12
C GLY A 335 -6.70 -42.07 26.14
N ASP A 336 -7.41 -42.33 25.04
CA ASP A 336 -7.75 -41.31 24.04
C ASP A 336 -8.95 -40.47 24.51
N LEU A 337 -8.72 -39.18 24.75
CA LEU A 337 -9.77 -38.23 25.18
C LEU A 337 -10.38 -37.45 24.00
N GLY A 338 -9.94 -37.72 22.76
CA GLY A 338 -10.36 -36.97 21.58
C GLY A 338 -9.97 -35.50 21.67
N THR A 339 -10.84 -34.60 21.22
CA THR A 339 -10.56 -33.16 21.14
C THR A 339 -11.40 -32.29 22.09
N GLU A 340 -12.48 -32.84 22.67
CA GLU A 340 -13.41 -32.05 23.51
C GLU A 340 -12.76 -31.50 24.78
N TRP A 341 -11.81 -32.23 25.37
CA TRP A 341 -11.08 -31.83 26.58
C TRP A 341 -10.27 -30.54 26.42
N ARG A 342 -10.01 -30.11 25.18
CA ARG A 342 -9.30 -28.87 24.85
C ARG A 342 -10.14 -27.60 25.07
N LEU A 343 -11.47 -27.75 25.16
CA LEU A 343 -12.41 -26.63 25.27
C LEU A 343 -12.64 -26.23 26.73
N LEU A 344 -12.88 -24.95 26.98
CA LEU A 344 -13.12 -24.40 28.33
C LEU A 344 -14.27 -25.11 29.06
N GLY A 345 -15.32 -25.52 28.34
CA GLY A 345 -16.52 -26.13 28.90
C GLY A 345 -16.44 -27.64 29.22
N TYR A 346 -15.33 -28.32 28.97
CA TYR A 346 -15.21 -29.75 29.28
C TYR A 346 -15.15 -29.99 30.79
N ASP A 347 -15.94 -30.96 31.25
CA ASP A 347 -16.03 -31.36 32.66
C ASP A 347 -14.83 -32.23 33.07
N ASP A 348 -13.89 -31.62 33.80
CA ASP A 348 -12.73 -32.27 34.40
C ASP A 348 -12.83 -32.35 35.93
N SER A 349 -14.04 -32.43 36.47
CA SER A 349 -14.26 -32.54 37.92
C SER A 349 -13.61 -33.78 38.53
N GLU A 350 -13.46 -34.87 37.77
CA GLU A 350 -12.81 -36.12 38.19
C GLU A 350 -11.28 -36.12 37.98
N TRP A 351 -10.70 -35.08 37.36
CA TRP A 351 -9.25 -35.00 37.15
C TRP A 351 -8.52 -34.64 38.44
N GLN A 352 -7.37 -35.26 38.66
CA GLN A 352 -6.49 -34.92 39.78
C GLN A 352 -5.79 -33.58 39.52
N SER A 353 -5.34 -32.93 40.59
CA SER A 353 -4.62 -31.66 40.51
C SER A 353 -3.34 -31.72 41.33
N GLY A 354 -2.29 -31.05 40.85
CA GLY A 354 -1.04 -30.90 41.59
C GLY A 354 -0.12 -29.84 40.99
N SER A 355 0.85 -29.40 41.77
CA SER A 355 1.85 -28.40 41.36
C SER A 355 2.85 -28.99 40.37
N ALA A 356 3.24 -28.19 39.38
CA ALA A 356 4.40 -28.47 38.54
C ALA A 356 5.72 -28.30 39.33
N PRO A 357 6.84 -28.94 38.93
CA PRO A 357 6.99 -29.85 37.80
C PRO A 357 6.19 -31.16 37.96
N LEU A 358 5.41 -31.53 36.94
CA LEU A 358 4.56 -32.72 36.91
C LEU A 358 5.25 -33.85 36.13
N GLY A 359 5.14 -35.09 36.59
CA GLY A 359 5.60 -36.25 35.82
C GLY A 359 6.10 -37.41 36.66
N TYR A 360 7.20 -38.05 36.28
CA TYR A 360 7.80 -39.13 37.07
C TYR A 360 9.30 -39.22 36.83
N GLY A 361 9.99 -39.96 37.70
CA GLY A 361 11.44 -40.09 37.61
C GLY A 361 12.15 -38.84 38.14
N LYS A 362 13.26 -38.47 37.50
CA LYS A 362 14.03 -37.26 37.80
C LYS A 362 14.95 -36.95 36.63
N ILE A 363 15.12 -35.66 36.31
CA ILE A 363 16.10 -35.22 35.31
C ILE A 363 17.38 -34.80 36.05
N ALA A 364 18.52 -35.32 35.60
CA ALA A 364 19.83 -34.93 36.10
C ALA A 364 20.80 -34.68 34.93
N SER A 365 20.83 -33.45 34.44
CA SER A 365 21.70 -33.00 33.34
C SER A 365 22.51 -31.78 33.76
N GLY A 366 23.77 -31.68 33.30
CA GLY A 366 24.60 -30.49 33.51
C GLY A 366 24.94 -30.10 34.97
N GLY A 367 24.59 -30.92 35.97
CA GLY A 367 24.72 -30.59 37.40
C GLY A 367 23.48 -29.94 38.03
N VAL A 368 22.40 -29.78 37.25
CA VAL A 368 21.07 -29.39 37.71
C VAL A 368 20.24 -30.66 37.92
N THR A 369 19.42 -30.69 38.97
CA THR A 369 18.45 -31.77 39.21
C THR A 369 17.06 -31.16 39.31
N VAL A 370 16.16 -31.59 38.44
CA VAL A 370 14.74 -31.21 38.48
C VAL A 370 14.00 -32.31 39.25
N GLU A 371 13.44 -31.96 40.39
CA GLU A 371 12.63 -32.87 41.20
C GLU A 371 11.15 -32.73 40.78
N ILE A 372 10.45 -33.85 40.68
CA ILE A 372 9.01 -33.87 40.40
C ILE A 372 8.24 -33.53 41.67
N GLU A 373 7.38 -32.51 41.59
CA GLU A 373 6.53 -32.10 42.70
C GLU A 373 5.22 -32.93 42.73
N THR A 374 4.65 -33.23 41.55
CA THR A 374 3.45 -34.06 41.43
C THR A 374 3.68 -35.27 40.52
N GLU A 375 3.50 -36.47 41.07
CA GLU A 375 3.60 -37.71 40.28
C GLU A 375 2.41 -37.90 39.33
N VAL A 376 2.69 -38.02 38.03
CA VAL A 376 1.72 -38.27 36.95
C VAL A 376 2.21 -39.46 36.12
N ASN A 377 1.33 -40.38 35.71
CA ASN A 377 1.67 -41.53 34.83
C ASN A 377 2.82 -42.45 35.33
N ARG A 378 3.07 -42.54 36.65
CA ARG A 378 4.23 -43.27 37.19
C ARG A 378 4.14 -44.80 37.03
N SER A 379 2.94 -45.37 37.19
CA SER A 379 2.74 -46.83 37.32
C SER A 379 2.60 -47.54 35.97
N PRO A 380 3.39 -48.59 35.67
CA PRO A 380 3.22 -49.40 34.46
C PRO A 380 1.94 -50.25 34.44
N PRO A 381 1.36 -50.54 33.26
CA PRO A 381 1.74 -50.03 31.94
C PRO A 381 1.37 -48.55 31.80
N ARG A 382 2.33 -47.73 31.37
CA ARG A 382 2.15 -46.28 31.19
C ARG A 382 1.48 -46.00 29.86
N GLN A 383 0.68 -44.94 29.81
CA GLN A 383 0.13 -44.43 28.56
C GLN A 383 1.15 -43.53 27.87
N SER A 384 1.13 -43.50 26.53
CA SER A 384 2.03 -42.62 25.80
C SER A 384 1.70 -41.14 26.00
N THR A 385 0.43 -40.80 26.24
CA THR A 385 -0.03 -39.41 26.37
C THR A 385 -0.51 -39.10 27.79
N SER A 386 -0.10 -37.95 28.30
CA SER A 386 -0.63 -37.32 29.51
C SER A 386 -1.23 -35.96 29.16
N TYR A 387 -2.41 -35.67 29.68
CA TYR A 387 -3.17 -34.46 29.41
C TYR A 387 -3.15 -33.53 30.61
N PHE A 388 -2.97 -32.23 30.37
CA PHE A 388 -2.96 -31.21 31.42
C PHE A 388 -3.87 -30.04 31.05
N ARG A 389 -4.58 -29.49 32.04
CA ARG A 389 -5.51 -28.36 31.85
C ARG A 389 -5.31 -27.30 32.91
N LYS A 390 -5.34 -26.03 32.51
CA LYS A 390 -5.33 -24.88 33.41
C LYS A 390 -6.10 -23.70 32.81
N THR A 391 -6.97 -23.11 33.62
CA THR A 391 -7.70 -21.88 33.28
C THR A 391 -6.98 -20.67 33.85
N PHE A 392 -7.13 -19.53 33.18
CA PHE A 392 -6.64 -18.23 33.61
C PHE A 392 -7.60 -17.14 33.13
N GLU A 393 -7.57 -15.98 33.77
CA GLU A 393 -8.44 -14.84 33.45
C GLU A 393 -7.64 -13.74 32.78
N ILE A 394 -8.27 -13.06 31.83
CA ILE A 394 -7.72 -11.88 31.16
C ILE A 394 -8.78 -10.79 31.13
N ASP A 395 -8.44 -9.57 31.55
CA ASP A 395 -9.38 -8.45 31.52
C ASP A 395 -9.71 -7.99 30.09
N ASP A 396 -8.67 -7.85 29.26
CA ASP A 396 -8.77 -7.39 27.87
C ASP A 396 -7.74 -8.12 27.01
N SER A 397 -8.22 -9.04 26.17
CA SER A 397 -7.36 -9.82 25.26
C SER A 397 -6.72 -8.96 24.19
N ALA A 398 -7.36 -7.87 23.75
CA ALA A 398 -6.83 -6.99 22.73
C ALA A 398 -5.62 -6.17 23.21
N ALA A 399 -5.37 -6.12 24.52
CA ALA A 399 -4.22 -5.42 25.07
C ALA A 399 -2.89 -6.19 24.90
N TYR A 400 -2.91 -7.50 24.66
CA TYR A 400 -1.70 -8.34 24.59
C TYR A 400 -1.07 -8.31 23.20
N LEU A 401 0.20 -7.92 23.15
CA LEU A 401 0.97 -7.80 21.91
C LEU A 401 1.75 -9.07 21.58
N SER A 402 2.14 -9.81 22.61
CA SER A 402 2.87 -11.06 22.45
C SER A 402 2.69 -11.91 23.69
N LEU A 403 2.58 -13.22 23.49
CA LEU A 403 2.65 -14.20 24.57
C LEU A 403 3.93 -15.03 24.45
N SER A 404 4.46 -15.44 25.59
CA SER A 404 5.57 -16.37 25.66
C SER A 404 5.30 -17.46 26.68
N ALA A 405 5.37 -18.71 26.22
CA ALA A 405 5.35 -19.89 27.07
C ALA A 405 6.79 -20.29 27.40
N ASN A 406 7.17 -20.24 28.68
CA ASN A 406 8.46 -20.68 29.17
C ASN A 406 8.34 -22.13 29.62
N LEU A 407 8.90 -23.07 28.85
CA LEU A 407 8.68 -24.51 28.98
C LEU A 407 9.89 -25.21 29.58
N LEU A 408 9.64 -26.11 30.54
CA LEU A 408 10.54 -27.16 30.97
C LEU A 408 9.86 -28.50 30.70
N VAL A 409 10.38 -29.27 29.75
CA VAL A 409 9.71 -30.48 29.27
C VAL A 409 10.69 -31.62 29.00
N ASP A 410 10.27 -32.82 29.36
CA ASP A 410 10.86 -34.10 28.94
C ASP A 410 9.73 -34.96 28.37
N GLY A 411 9.73 -35.03 27.03
CA GLY A 411 8.69 -35.57 26.16
C GLY A 411 8.47 -34.72 24.89
N GLY A 412 7.55 -35.17 24.06
CA GLY A 412 6.97 -34.37 22.98
C GLY A 412 5.75 -33.62 23.46
N ILE A 413 5.58 -32.35 23.10
CA ILE A 413 4.49 -31.52 23.60
C ILE A 413 3.66 -30.90 22.47
N VAL A 414 2.35 -30.82 22.69
CA VAL A 414 1.43 -29.98 21.94
C VAL A 414 0.66 -29.11 22.92
N ILE A 415 0.67 -27.80 22.70
CA ILE A 415 -0.03 -26.81 23.52
C ILE A 415 -1.21 -26.29 22.72
N PHE A 416 -2.38 -26.24 23.35
CA PHE A 416 -3.57 -25.61 22.81
C PHE A 416 -4.02 -24.47 23.72
N VAL A 417 -4.44 -23.36 23.11
CA VAL A 417 -5.07 -22.23 23.80
C VAL A 417 -6.49 -22.08 23.23
N ASN A 418 -7.49 -22.12 24.10
CA ASN A 418 -8.91 -22.05 23.73
C ASN A 418 -9.31 -23.04 22.60
N GLY A 419 -8.74 -24.24 22.62
CA GLY A 419 -9.02 -25.31 21.66
C GLY A 419 -8.19 -25.28 20.36
N MET A 420 -7.45 -24.20 20.10
CA MET A 420 -6.61 -24.04 18.92
C MET A 420 -5.16 -24.44 19.24
N GLU A 421 -4.50 -25.13 18.31
CA GLU A 421 -3.08 -25.51 18.47
C GLU A 421 -2.20 -24.25 18.42
N ALA A 422 -1.49 -24.01 19.51
CA ALA A 422 -0.65 -22.83 19.72
C ALA A 422 0.83 -23.13 19.49
N PHE A 423 1.26 -24.35 19.85
CA PHE A 423 2.64 -24.79 19.70
C PHE A 423 2.73 -26.32 19.62
N ARG A 424 3.70 -26.82 18.85
CA ARG A 424 4.06 -28.23 18.75
C ARG A 424 5.57 -28.37 18.73
N GLY A 425 6.10 -29.22 19.60
CA GLY A 425 7.53 -29.55 19.63
C GLY A 425 7.96 -30.26 18.34
N SER A 426 9.17 -29.96 17.85
CA SER A 426 9.68 -30.54 16.60
C SER A 426 9.98 -32.05 16.67
N ASN A 427 9.95 -32.63 17.88
CA ASN A 427 10.06 -34.07 18.11
C ASN A 427 8.73 -34.83 17.94
N LEU A 428 7.65 -34.17 17.52
CA LEU A 428 6.37 -34.78 17.15
C LEU A 428 5.98 -34.52 15.69
N PRO A 429 5.36 -35.51 15.00
CA PRO A 429 4.84 -35.32 13.64
C PRO A 429 3.58 -34.44 13.62
N SER A 430 3.26 -33.87 12.45
CA SER A 430 2.05 -33.06 12.26
C SER A 430 0.74 -33.83 12.46
N GLN A 431 0.75 -35.14 12.18
CA GLN A 431 -0.34 -36.04 12.56
C GLN A 431 0.08 -36.83 13.81
N THR A 432 -0.44 -36.41 14.95
CA THR A 432 -0.21 -37.04 16.25
C THR A 432 -1.54 -37.58 16.77
N ASP A 433 -1.52 -38.83 17.25
CA ASP A 433 -2.60 -39.46 18.01
C ASP A 433 -2.12 -39.78 19.44
N TYR A 434 -3.03 -40.20 20.33
CA TYR A 434 -2.71 -40.46 21.74
C TYR A 434 -1.65 -41.58 21.96
N SER A 435 -1.36 -42.38 20.93
CA SER A 435 -0.39 -43.48 20.99
C SER A 435 0.98 -43.08 20.45
N THR A 436 1.07 -41.93 19.79
CA THR A 436 2.29 -41.38 19.19
C THR A 436 3.35 -41.17 20.26
N VAL A 437 4.57 -41.58 19.93
CA VAL A 437 5.76 -41.40 20.77
C VAL A 437 6.69 -40.39 20.12
N PRO A 438 7.36 -39.52 20.91
CA PRO A 438 8.26 -38.53 20.36
C PRO A 438 9.52 -39.17 19.76
N THR A 439 10.15 -38.50 18.80
CA THR A 439 11.38 -39.00 18.15
C THR A 439 12.63 -38.87 19.03
N SER A 440 12.56 -38.04 20.06
CA SER A 440 13.60 -37.75 21.04
C SER A 440 12.96 -37.25 22.33
N ASP A 441 13.67 -37.37 23.45
CA ASP A 441 13.19 -36.97 24.78
C ASP A 441 12.94 -35.45 24.88
N THR A 442 13.63 -34.62 24.09
CA THR A 442 13.33 -33.19 23.88
C THR A 442 13.42 -32.78 22.42
N ASP A 443 12.80 -31.65 22.07
CA ASP A 443 12.86 -31.06 20.73
C ASP A 443 14.19 -30.36 20.44
N ASP A 444 14.92 -29.94 21.48
CA ASP A 444 16.16 -29.19 21.38
C ASP A 444 17.41 -29.88 21.97
N GLY A 445 17.23 -31.02 22.64
CA GLY A 445 18.29 -31.83 23.21
C GLY A 445 18.76 -31.41 24.61
N ASN A 446 18.01 -30.57 25.34
CA ASN A 446 18.35 -30.17 26.71
C ASN A 446 17.15 -30.20 27.68
N GLU A 447 17.02 -31.29 28.42
CA GLU A 447 15.88 -31.60 29.31
C GLU A 447 15.82 -30.80 30.63
N ALA A 448 16.85 -30.03 30.99
CA ALA A 448 16.97 -29.42 32.33
C ALA A 448 16.85 -27.89 32.38
N ASP A 449 16.59 -27.23 31.25
CA ASP A 449 16.54 -25.77 31.15
C ASP A 449 15.15 -25.30 30.68
N TYR A 450 14.70 -24.16 31.22
CA TYR A 450 13.51 -23.49 30.71
C TYR A 450 13.81 -22.80 29.39
N ARG A 451 12.84 -22.85 28.47
CA ARG A 451 12.95 -22.18 27.18
C ARG A 451 11.65 -21.48 26.79
N ALA A 452 11.81 -20.23 26.36
CA ALA A 452 10.71 -19.39 25.90
C ALA A 452 10.34 -19.70 24.45
N TYR A 453 9.07 -19.97 24.21
CA TYR A 453 8.46 -20.13 22.89
C TYR A 453 7.36 -19.08 22.70
N PRO A 454 7.25 -18.47 21.50
CA PRO A 454 6.18 -17.52 21.21
C PRO A 454 4.84 -18.24 21.10
N ILE A 455 3.79 -17.61 21.63
CA ILE A 455 2.39 -18.03 21.48
C ILE A 455 1.62 -16.89 20.82
N ASP A 456 0.72 -17.20 19.89
CA ASP A 456 -0.11 -16.19 19.23
C ASP A 456 -1.12 -15.58 20.22
N PRO A 457 -1.05 -14.27 20.52
CA PRO A 457 -2.00 -13.61 21.41
C PRO A 457 -3.44 -13.60 20.88
N ASN A 458 -3.67 -13.76 19.57
CA ASN A 458 -5.02 -13.80 18.98
C ASN A 458 -5.82 -15.04 19.41
N LEU A 459 -5.18 -16.01 20.04
CA LEU A 459 -5.87 -17.17 20.64
C LEU A 459 -6.61 -16.81 21.93
N LEU A 460 -6.36 -15.63 22.52
CA LEU A 460 -6.99 -15.18 23.75
C LEU A 460 -8.37 -14.56 23.53
N VAL A 461 -9.23 -14.69 24.53
CA VAL A 461 -10.50 -13.97 24.65
C VAL A 461 -10.52 -13.16 25.94
N SER A 462 -11.34 -12.11 26.02
CA SER A 462 -11.53 -11.40 27.29
C SER A 462 -12.38 -12.25 28.23
N GLY A 463 -11.99 -12.32 29.51
CA GLY A 463 -12.53 -13.21 30.53
C GLY A 463 -11.76 -14.53 30.64
N SER A 464 -12.50 -15.62 30.83
CA SER A 464 -11.92 -16.94 31.08
C SER A 464 -11.29 -17.54 29.83
N ASN A 465 -10.02 -17.92 29.95
CA ASN A 465 -9.25 -18.64 28.95
C ASN A 465 -8.82 -20.00 29.49
N ILE A 466 -8.50 -20.93 28.59
CA ILE A 466 -7.89 -22.20 28.95
C ILE A 466 -6.64 -22.48 28.11
N ILE A 467 -5.59 -22.94 28.78
CA ILE A 467 -4.44 -23.58 28.14
C ILE A 467 -4.46 -25.06 28.50
N VAL A 468 -4.25 -25.89 27.50
CA VAL A 468 -4.20 -27.34 27.67
C VAL A 468 -3.00 -27.94 26.96
N ILE A 469 -2.51 -29.06 27.46
CA ILE A 469 -1.25 -29.65 27.00
C ILE A 469 -1.44 -31.15 26.78
N GLU A 470 -1.05 -31.63 25.61
CA GLU A 470 -0.80 -33.04 25.31
C GLU A 470 0.71 -33.28 25.43
N LEU A 471 1.13 -34.08 26.42
CA LEU A 471 2.51 -34.50 26.55
C LEU A 471 2.63 -35.98 26.19
N HIS A 472 3.46 -36.25 25.20
CA HIS A 472 3.77 -37.56 24.66
C HIS A 472 5.11 -38.04 25.18
N ASN A 473 5.16 -39.26 25.70
CA ASN A 473 6.38 -39.90 26.13
C ASN A 473 6.35 -41.40 25.78
N SER A 474 7.52 -42.01 25.59
CA SER A 474 7.60 -43.45 25.37
C SER A 474 7.23 -44.20 26.66
N PRO A 475 6.32 -45.19 26.64
CA PRO A 475 5.93 -45.93 27.86
C PRO A 475 7.09 -46.62 28.59
N GLY A 476 8.21 -46.86 27.90
CA GLY A 476 9.43 -47.45 28.43
C GLY A 476 10.42 -46.45 29.07
N ASN A 477 10.21 -45.14 28.92
CA ASN A 477 11.13 -44.12 29.44
C ASN A 477 11.16 -44.10 30.98
N SER A 478 12.30 -43.69 31.54
CA SER A 478 12.54 -43.67 32.99
C SER A 478 11.87 -42.50 33.71
N ASP A 479 11.62 -41.44 32.96
CA ASP A 479 11.27 -40.10 33.39
C ASP A 479 10.32 -39.42 32.40
N MET A 480 9.68 -38.36 32.89
CA MET A 480 8.78 -37.45 32.18
C MET A 480 8.65 -36.20 33.03
N VAL A 481 8.73 -35.01 32.43
CA VAL A 481 8.62 -33.73 33.18
C VAL A 481 7.83 -32.71 32.37
N LEU A 482 7.01 -31.93 33.08
CA LEU A 482 6.35 -30.74 32.54
C LEU A 482 6.30 -29.64 33.60
N ASP A 483 6.81 -28.46 33.25
CA ASP A 483 6.45 -27.19 33.84
C ASP A 483 6.35 -26.11 32.75
N ILE A 484 5.49 -25.13 32.99
CA ILE A 484 5.19 -24.07 32.03
C ILE A 484 4.81 -22.78 32.77
N GLY A 485 5.50 -21.70 32.43
CA GLY A 485 5.05 -20.34 32.67
C GLY A 485 4.42 -19.75 31.41
N LEU A 486 3.36 -18.95 31.56
CA LEU A 486 2.81 -18.12 30.47
C LEU A 486 2.90 -16.66 30.87
N SER A 487 3.61 -15.88 30.08
CA SER A 487 3.74 -14.44 30.24
C SER A 487 3.22 -13.71 29.01
N GLY A 488 2.67 -12.52 29.21
CA GLY A 488 2.18 -11.66 28.15
C GLY A 488 2.74 -10.26 28.25
N LYS A 489 3.23 -9.73 27.13
CA LYS A 489 3.54 -8.30 27.02
C LYS A 489 2.29 -7.59 26.54
N ARG A 490 1.76 -6.67 27.33
CA ARG A 490 0.52 -5.94 27.03
C ARG A 490 0.69 -4.43 27.15
N ALA A 491 -0.24 -3.71 26.55
CA ALA A 491 -0.39 -2.27 26.74
C ALA A 491 -0.56 -1.96 28.25
N ALA A 492 0.20 -0.99 28.76
CA ALA A 492 0.05 -0.53 30.14
C ALA A 492 -1.31 0.15 30.34
N ASN A 493 -1.80 0.17 31.58
CA ASN A 493 -3.07 0.84 31.91
C ASN A 493 -3.10 2.29 31.41
N GLY A 494 -4.10 2.60 30.57
CA GLY A 494 -4.27 3.92 29.95
C GLY A 494 -3.69 4.05 28.54
N ASN A 495 -2.99 3.03 28.02
CA ASN A 495 -2.70 2.91 26.59
C ASN A 495 -3.86 2.16 25.91
N LEU A 496 -4.77 2.91 25.31
CA LEU A 496 -5.97 2.35 24.66
C LEU A 496 -5.70 2.12 23.17
N PRO A 497 -6.18 1.00 22.60
CA PRO A 497 -6.11 0.79 21.17
C PRO A 497 -7.00 1.77 20.42
N PHE A 498 -6.57 2.14 19.21
CA PHE A 498 -7.39 2.81 18.22
C PHE A 498 -7.99 1.75 17.28
N PHE A 499 -9.31 1.74 17.14
CA PHE A 499 -9.99 0.77 16.27
C PHE A 499 -10.06 1.28 14.83
N VAL A 500 -9.40 0.57 13.92
CA VAL A 500 -9.38 0.90 12.49
C VAL A 500 -10.62 0.32 11.83
N ASN A 501 -11.55 1.18 11.39
CA ASN A 501 -12.80 0.76 10.71
C ASN A 501 -12.91 1.29 9.28
N GLU A 502 -12.06 2.25 8.92
CA GLU A 502 -11.98 2.84 7.59
C GLU A 502 -10.52 3.15 7.26
N PRO A 503 -10.16 3.35 5.98
CA PRO A 503 -8.81 3.76 5.61
C PRO A 503 -8.36 5.02 6.36
N VAL A 504 -7.18 4.95 6.97
CA VAL A 504 -6.73 5.97 7.94
C VAL A 504 -5.23 6.19 7.86
N THR A 505 -4.77 7.43 8.09
CA THR A 505 -3.34 7.74 8.21
C THR A 505 -3.02 8.07 9.66
N VAL A 506 -2.29 7.18 10.32
CA VAL A 506 -1.90 7.35 11.72
C VAL A 506 -0.50 7.93 11.79
N LYS A 507 -0.37 9.05 12.49
CA LYS A 507 0.90 9.69 12.82
C LYS A 507 1.06 9.78 14.32
N ALA A 508 2.23 9.42 14.83
CA ALA A 508 2.48 9.40 16.27
C ALA A 508 3.87 9.92 16.61
N ARG A 509 3.97 10.65 17.72
CA ARG A 509 5.22 11.05 18.35
C ARG A 509 5.19 10.74 19.84
N SER A 510 6.38 10.54 20.39
CA SER A 510 6.61 10.48 21.82
C SER A 510 7.11 11.81 22.33
N PHE A 511 6.72 12.15 23.55
CA PHE A 511 7.09 13.39 24.20
C PHE A 511 7.55 13.13 25.62
N GLU A 512 8.74 13.60 25.94
CA GLU A 512 9.31 13.49 27.28
C GLU A 512 10.26 14.67 27.55
N ASN A 513 10.21 15.24 28.76
CA ASN A 513 11.15 16.27 29.21
C ASN A 513 11.30 17.47 28.25
N GLY A 514 10.19 17.86 27.58
CA GLY A 514 10.18 18.98 26.63
C GLY A 514 10.75 18.65 25.24
N LYS A 515 11.07 17.39 24.95
CA LYS A 515 11.59 16.93 23.67
C LYS A 515 10.61 15.98 22.99
N TRP A 516 10.58 16.04 21.67
CA TRP A 516 9.81 15.15 20.81
C TRP A 516 10.72 14.09 20.18
N SER A 517 10.19 12.87 20.01
CA SER A 517 10.79 11.87 19.12
C SER A 517 10.59 12.24 17.65
N ALA A 518 11.28 11.53 16.76
CA ALA A 518 10.87 11.47 15.36
C ALA A 518 9.44 10.89 15.23
N ILE A 519 8.77 11.20 14.12
CA ILE A 519 7.42 10.76 13.83
C ILE A 519 7.38 9.35 13.26
N THR A 520 6.53 8.50 13.82
CA THR A 520 6.12 7.26 13.18
C THR A 520 4.82 7.53 12.44
N SER A 521 4.82 7.30 11.12
CA SER A 521 3.67 7.54 10.25
C SER A 521 3.40 6.29 9.43
N SER A 522 2.17 5.81 9.43
CA SER A 522 1.75 4.73 8.52
C SER A 522 0.29 4.85 8.15
N ARG A 523 -0.09 4.18 7.07
CA ARG A 523 -1.46 4.15 6.55
C ARG A 523 -2.02 2.76 6.69
N PHE A 524 -3.29 2.67 7.05
CA PHE A 524 -4.03 1.43 7.15
C PHE A 524 -5.19 1.45 6.18
N THR A 525 -5.45 0.31 5.55
CA THR A 525 -6.64 0.02 4.75
C THR A 525 -7.44 -1.07 5.45
N VAL A 526 -8.71 -1.23 5.08
CA VAL A 526 -9.62 -2.18 5.73
C VAL A 526 -10.07 -3.25 4.74
N ASP A 527 -9.86 -4.51 5.12
CA ASP A 527 -10.29 -5.71 4.39
C ASP A 527 -9.95 -5.65 2.89
N SER A 528 -8.73 -5.17 2.57
CA SER A 528 -8.24 -5.02 1.20
C SER A 528 -7.15 -6.03 0.83
N VAL A 529 -7.09 -6.39 -0.45
CA VAL A 529 -6.07 -7.26 -1.05
C VAL A 529 -5.15 -6.46 -1.99
N PRO A 530 -3.91 -6.89 -2.24
CA PRO A 530 -3.04 -6.23 -3.22
C PRO A 530 -3.63 -6.26 -4.63
N ALA A 531 -3.33 -5.24 -5.43
CA ALA A 531 -3.65 -5.23 -6.86
C ALA A 531 -2.86 -6.29 -7.63
N THR A 532 -3.55 -7.04 -8.49
CA THR A 532 -3.01 -8.07 -9.37
C THR A 532 -3.69 -8.02 -10.74
N PRO A 533 -3.15 -8.71 -11.78
CA PRO A 533 -3.83 -8.81 -13.07
C PRO A 533 -5.22 -9.47 -13.00
N GLN A 534 -5.58 -10.12 -11.88
CA GLN A 534 -6.84 -10.83 -11.69
C GLN A 534 -7.92 -10.00 -10.98
N ASN A 535 -7.61 -8.77 -10.56
CA ASN A 535 -8.57 -7.92 -9.85
C ASN A 535 -8.61 -6.46 -10.33
N LEU A 536 -7.54 -5.93 -10.93
CA LEU A 536 -7.46 -4.54 -11.43
C LEU A 536 -7.21 -4.51 -12.94
N ALA A 537 -8.00 -3.73 -13.69
CA ALA A 537 -7.86 -3.58 -15.15
C ALA A 537 -7.62 -2.13 -15.58
N ILE A 538 -6.89 -1.94 -16.68
CA ILE A 538 -6.96 -0.70 -17.47
C ILE A 538 -8.21 -0.80 -18.32
N ALA A 539 -9.29 -0.12 -17.90
CA ALA A 539 -10.58 -0.24 -18.54
C ALA A 539 -10.71 0.62 -19.79
N GLU A 540 -10.03 1.77 -19.83
CA GLU A 540 -10.15 2.73 -20.92
C GLU A 540 -8.93 3.66 -21.02
N ILE A 541 -8.56 3.98 -22.26
CA ILE A 541 -7.44 4.87 -22.60
C ILE A 541 -7.95 5.91 -23.60
N LEU A 542 -8.08 7.18 -23.17
CA LEU A 542 -8.29 8.31 -24.07
C LEU A 542 -6.94 8.98 -24.32
N TYR A 543 -6.27 8.60 -25.42
CA TYR A 543 -4.94 9.09 -25.78
C TYR A 543 -4.95 10.23 -26.80
N ASN A 544 -6.00 10.37 -27.62
CA ASN A 544 -6.12 11.44 -28.63
C ASN A 544 -7.45 12.20 -28.46
N PRO A 545 -7.59 13.07 -27.44
CA PRO A 545 -8.79 13.87 -27.24
C PRO A 545 -9.02 14.85 -28.39
N ILE A 546 -10.27 15.29 -28.61
CA ILE A 546 -10.54 16.41 -29.51
C ILE A 546 -9.87 17.66 -28.93
N GLY A 547 -9.16 18.38 -29.81
CA GLY A 547 -8.46 19.62 -29.50
C GLY A 547 -9.32 20.64 -28.74
N ALA A 548 -8.62 21.56 -28.07
CA ALA A 548 -9.22 22.54 -27.18
C ALA A 548 -10.26 23.43 -27.89
N ASN A 549 -11.38 23.70 -27.21
CA ASN A 549 -12.34 24.72 -27.61
C ASN A 549 -11.86 26.12 -27.18
N GLN A 550 -12.56 27.16 -27.63
CA GLN A 550 -12.14 28.56 -27.37
C GLN A 550 -12.05 28.90 -25.87
N ALA A 551 -12.94 28.37 -25.03
CA ALA A 551 -12.93 28.65 -23.60
C ALA A 551 -11.75 27.97 -22.89
N GLU A 552 -11.38 26.77 -23.35
CA GLU A 552 -10.22 26.03 -22.85
C GLU A 552 -8.90 26.69 -23.25
N ILE A 553 -8.79 27.15 -24.50
CA ILE A 553 -7.63 27.92 -24.97
C ILE A 553 -7.47 29.20 -24.13
N GLU A 554 -8.58 29.91 -23.83
CA GLU A 554 -8.56 31.10 -22.98
C GLU A 554 -8.18 30.80 -21.53
N ALA A 555 -8.44 29.58 -21.05
CA ALA A 555 -8.02 29.10 -19.74
C ALA A 555 -6.55 28.61 -19.70
N GLY A 556 -5.87 28.60 -20.84
CA GLY A 556 -4.47 28.16 -20.96
C GLY A 556 -4.29 26.67 -21.30
N PHE A 557 -5.37 25.99 -21.70
CA PHE A 557 -5.35 24.58 -22.15
C PHE A 557 -5.62 24.56 -23.65
N ASP A 558 -4.58 24.80 -24.46
CA ASP A 558 -4.69 24.94 -25.93
C ASP A 558 -4.33 23.67 -26.71
N ASP A 559 -3.92 22.61 -26.00
CA ASP A 559 -3.61 21.29 -26.55
C ASP A 559 -4.65 20.24 -26.13
N GLY A 560 -4.95 19.29 -27.02
CA GLY A 560 -5.82 18.15 -26.74
C GLY A 560 -5.24 17.24 -25.64
N ASP A 561 -3.92 17.15 -25.54
CA ASP A 561 -3.21 16.29 -24.58
C ASP A 561 -3.61 16.59 -23.12
N PHE A 562 -4.01 17.83 -22.79
CA PHE A 562 -4.48 18.20 -21.45
C PHE A 562 -5.73 17.43 -20.99
N PHE A 563 -6.50 16.86 -21.93
CA PHE A 563 -7.77 16.18 -21.68
C PHE A 563 -7.66 14.65 -21.74
N GLU A 564 -6.45 14.11 -21.87
CA GLU A 564 -6.19 12.67 -21.82
C GLU A 564 -6.55 12.08 -20.45
N PHE A 565 -6.97 10.80 -20.46
CA PHE A 565 -7.15 10.05 -19.22
C PHE A 565 -6.95 8.53 -19.42
N ILE A 566 -6.63 7.87 -18.31
CA ILE A 566 -6.74 6.42 -18.15
C ILE A 566 -7.78 6.12 -17.07
N ARG A 567 -8.70 5.20 -17.36
CA ARG A 567 -9.66 4.68 -16.37
C ARG A 567 -9.23 3.31 -15.88
N LEU A 568 -9.13 3.14 -14.57
CA LEU A 568 -8.91 1.84 -13.93
C LEU A 568 -10.20 1.34 -13.29
N GLU A 569 -10.37 0.02 -13.21
CA GLU A 569 -11.55 -0.60 -12.61
C GLU A 569 -11.19 -1.83 -11.79
N ASN A 570 -11.78 -1.95 -10.60
CA ASN A 570 -11.77 -3.17 -9.80
C ASN A 570 -12.89 -4.09 -10.30
N PHE A 571 -12.54 -5.17 -11.00
CA PHE A 571 -13.51 -6.13 -11.53
C PHE A 571 -13.72 -7.36 -10.61
N SER A 572 -13.20 -7.29 -9.39
CA SER A 572 -13.29 -8.34 -8.35
C SER A 572 -14.39 -8.04 -7.32
N ARG A 573 -14.47 -8.86 -6.27
CA ARG A 573 -15.38 -8.71 -5.12
C ARG A 573 -14.69 -8.25 -3.84
N GLU A 574 -13.39 -7.99 -3.91
CA GLU A 574 -12.57 -7.59 -2.77
C GLU A 574 -12.22 -6.10 -2.89
N ASN A 575 -11.97 -5.42 -1.78
CA ASN A 575 -11.34 -4.09 -1.81
C ASN A 575 -9.89 -4.26 -2.30
N ILE A 576 -9.43 -3.42 -3.22
CA ILE A 576 -8.05 -3.47 -3.71
C ILE A 576 -7.24 -2.35 -3.08
N ASP A 577 -6.12 -2.67 -2.44
CA ASP A 577 -5.11 -1.68 -2.03
C ASP A 577 -4.22 -1.32 -3.24
N LEU A 578 -4.30 -0.05 -3.62
CA LEU A 578 -3.54 0.54 -4.71
C LEU A 578 -2.22 1.15 -4.24
N SER A 579 -1.93 1.20 -2.94
CA SER A 579 -0.80 1.96 -2.37
C SER A 579 0.59 1.57 -2.91
N SER A 580 0.72 0.36 -3.46
CA SER A 580 1.95 -0.13 -4.11
C SER A 580 1.89 -0.10 -5.64
N VAL A 581 0.80 0.38 -6.23
CA VAL A 581 0.61 0.41 -7.69
C VAL A 581 1.37 1.59 -8.28
N ARG A 582 2.06 1.35 -9.39
CA ARG A 582 2.74 2.39 -10.16
C ARG A 582 2.53 2.16 -11.65
N LEU A 583 2.28 3.23 -12.39
CA LEU A 583 2.53 3.24 -13.83
C LEU A 583 3.94 3.76 -14.08
N THR A 584 4.71 3.01 -14.86
CA THR A 584 6.15 3.23 -15.04
C THR A 584 6.58 3.42 -16.48
N ASP A 585 5.72 3.08 -17.45
CA ASP A 585 5.94 3.31 -18.89
C ASP A 585 4.66 3.87 -19.53
N GLY A 586 4.85 4.73 -20.53
CA GLY A 586 3.86 5.61 -21.15
C GLY A 586 3.54 6.82 -20.28
N ILE A 587 2.82 6.59 -19.18
CA ILE A 587 2.61 7.61 -18.13
C ILE A 587 3.29 7.20 -16.83
N ILE A 588 3.67 8.20 -16.02
CA ILE A 588 4.26 7.99 -14.71
C ILE A 588 3.28 8.43 -13.63
N PHE A 589 2.88 7.49 -12.79
CA PHE A 589 2.03 7.75 -11.65
C PHE A 589 2.34 6.81 -10.50
N ASP A 590 2.55 7.34 -9.30
CA ASP A 590 2.73 6.55 -8.09
C ASP A 590 1.47 6.65 -7.22
N PHE A 591 0.77 5.53 -7.07
CA PHE A 591 -0.43 5.49 -6.25
C PHE A 591 -0.13 5.66 -4.76
N SER A 592 1.10 5.86 -4.30
CA SER A 592 1.37 6.33 -2.94
C SER A 592 1.05 7.82 -2.74
N GLU A 593 0.84 8.59 -3.83
CA GLU A 593 0.51 10.04 -3.82
C GLU A 593 -0.92 10.42 -4.30
N SER A 594 -1.64 9.52 -4.99
CA SER A 594 -3.06 9.70 -5.42
C SER A 594 -4.09 10.14 -4.34
N PHE A 595 -5.30 10.54 -4.72
CA PHE A 595 -6.43 10.75 -3.80
C PHE A 595 -7.21 9.46 -3.47
N ILE A 596 -7.10 8.42 -4.31
CA ILE A 596 -7.78 7.12 -4.17
C ILE A 596 -6.75 6.00 -4.01
N ARG A 597 -6.65 5.44 -2.80
CA ARG A 597 -5.72 4.35 -2.43
C ARG A 597 -6.38 2.99 -2.33
N VAL A 598 -7.69 2.95 -2.14
CA VAL A 598 -8.46 1.72 -2.05
C VAL A 598 -9.56 1.80 -3.08
N LEU A 599 -9.73 0.73 -3.85
CA LEU A 599 -10.79 0.64 -4.85
C LEU A 599 -11.72 -0.51 -4.47
N GLY A 600 -12.96 -0.19 -4.11
CA GLY A 600 -13.97 -1.18 -3.74
C GLY A 600 -14.47 -2.01 -4.92
N PRO A 601 -15.25 -3.07 -4.68
CA PRO A 601 -15.78 -3.94 -5.74
C PRO A 601 -16.59 -3.18 -6.80
N GLY A 602 -16.20 -3.29 -8.07
CA GLY A 602 -16.85 -2.59 -9.18
C GLY A 602 -16.58 -1.08 -9.24
N GLU A 603 -15.82 -0.54 -8.28
CA GLU A 603 -15.42 0.86 -8.32
C GLU A 603 -14.36 1.10 -9.39
N LYS A 604 -14.27 2.36 -9.80
CA LYS A 604 -13.40 2.84 -10.87
C LYS A 604 -12.75 4.14 -10.47
N LEU A 605 -11.64 4.46 -11.11
CA LEU A 605 -10.95 5.72 -10.93
C LEU A 605 -10.36 6.21 -12.24
N LEU A 606 -9.96 7.49 -12.25
CA LEU A 606 -9.37 8.19 -13.38
C LEU A 606 -7.99 8.71 -12.99
N LEU A 607 -7.02 8.47 -13.88
CA LEU A 607 -5.76 9.19 -13.94
C LEU A 607 -5.87 10.18 -15.10
N VAL A 608 -5.66 11.46 -14.83
CA VAL A 608 -5.86 12.54 -15.82
C VAL A 608 -4.56 13.28 -16.06
N LYS A 609 -4.40 13.90 -17.23
CA LYS A 609 -3.22 14.74 -17.50
C LYS A 609 -3.24 16.05 -16.70
N SER A 610 -4.41 16.69 -16.64
CA SER A 610 -4.66 17.93 -15.89
C SER A 610 -6.06 17.90 -15.31
N ILE A 611 -6.19 18.02 -13.99
CA ILE A 611 -7.49 18.01 -13.29
C ILE A 611 -8.30 19.24 -13.68
N ASP A 612 -7.68 20.41 -13.78
CA ASP A 612 -8.38 21.65 -14.10
C ASP A 612 -8.87 21.64 -15.56
N ALA A 613 -8.07 21.12 -16.50
CA ALA A 613 -8.50 20.93 -17.88
C ALA A 613 -9.62 19.88 -17.97
N PHE A 614 -9.45 18.74 -17.29
CA PHE A 614 -10.45 17.69 -17.26
C PHE A 614 -11.79 18.20 -16.72
N ARG A 615 -11.80 18.95 -15.61
CA ARG A 615 -13.00 19.58 -15.06
C ARG A 615 -13.65 20.58 -16.01
N LEU A 616 -12.85 21.32 -16.77
CA LEU A 616 -13.36 22.29 -17.74
C LEU A 616 -14.09 21.60 -18.90
N ARG A 617 -13.59 20.44 -19.35
CA ARG A 617 -14.16 19.66 -20.46
C ARG A 617 -15.31 18.74 -20.03
N PHE A 618 -15.12 18.00 -18.94
CA PHE A 618 -16.01 16.93 -18.50
C PHE A 618 -16.88 17.31 -17.29
N GLY A 619 -16.65 18.48 -16.67
CA GLY A 619 -17.34 18.91 -15.46
C GLY A 619 -16.75 18.33 -14.17
N THR A 620 -17.31 18.73 -13.03
CA THR A 620 -16.84 18.35 -11.68
C THR A 620 -17.49 17.09 -11.13
N ASP A 621 -18.43 16.49 -11.85
CA ASP A 621 -19.17 15.30 -11.39
C ASP A 621 -18.26 14.07 -11.24
N PHE A 622 -17.08 14.10 -11.88
CA PHE A 622 -16.07 13.05 -11.81
C PHE A 622 -15.02 13.26 -10.72
N ASP A 623 -15.07 14.33 -9.93
CA ASP A 623 -14.05 14.64 -8.91
C ASP A 623 -13.83 13.48 -7.92
N GLY A 624 -14.89 12.74 -7.59
CA GLY A 624 -14.80 11.56 -6.72
C GLY A 624 -14.12 10.34 -7.37
N LEU A 625 -13.94 10.32 -8.69
CA LEU A 625 -13.24 9.27 -9.42
C LEU A 625 -11.78 9.63 -9.72
N ILE A 626 -11.40 10.91 -9.65
CA ILE A 626 -10.05 11.36 -10.01
C ILE A 626 -9.07 10.92 -8.92
N ALA A 627 -8.17 10.00 -9.26
CA ALA A 627 -7.10 9.56 -8.40
C ALA A 627 -5.89 10.52 -8.44
N GLY A 628 -5.68 11.28 -9.51
CA GLY A 628 -4.63 12.31 -9.55
C GLY A 628 -4.15 12.64 -10.96
N GLU A 629 -3.17 13.54 -11.02
CA GLU A 629 -2.49 13.92 -12.26
C GLU A 629 -1.27 13.05 -12.52
N TYR A 630 -1.16 12.49 -13.73
CA TYR A 630 0.03 11.75 -14.14
C TYR A 630 1.07 12.65 -14.83
N SER A 631 2.33 12.23 -14.77
CA SER A 631 3.42 12.81 -15.54
C SER A 631 3.66 12.04 -16.85
N GLY A 632 4.27 12.67 -17.85
CA GLY A 632 4.34 12.13 -19.21
C GLY A 632 3.09 12.47 -20.03
N GLN A 633 2.93 11.89 -21.20
CA GLN A 633 1.78 12.07 -22.10
C GLN A 633 1.55 10.78 -22.86
N LEU A 634 0.32 10.54 -23.31
CA LEU A 634 0.03 9.39 -24.13
C LEU A 634 0.44 9.65 -25.60
N SER A 635 0.84 8.61 -26.31
CA SER A 635 1.23 8.68 -27.72
C SER A 635 0.05 8.48 -28.65
N ASN A 636 -0.24 9.49 -29.47
CA ASN A 636 -1.23 9.41 -30.56
C ASN A 636 -0.98 8.30 -31.59
N GLY A 637 0.24 7.77 -31.66
CA GLY A 637 0.62 6.66 -32.54
C GLY A 637 0.77 5.32 -31.83
N GLY A 638 0.37 5.21 -30.56
CA GLY A 638 0.62 4.03 -29.74
C GLY A 638 1.95 4.07 -29.00
N GLU A 639 2.03 3.30 -27.91
CA GLU A 639 3.22 3.13 -27.06
C GLU A 639 3.06 1.93 -26.12
N GLN A 640 4.10 1.66 -25.33
CA GLN A 640 4.04 0.68 -24.24
C GLN A 640 3.48 1.31 -22.96
N LEU A 641 2.51 0.62 -22.35
CA LEU A 641 2.04 0.89 -21.00
C LEU A 641 2.52 -0.19 -20.06
N ARG A 642 2.97 0.22 -18.88
CA ARG A 642 3.37 -0.70 -17.82
C ARG A 642 2.84 -0.26 -16.47
N MET A 643 2.07 -1.15 -15.85
CA MET A 643 1.56 -1.03 -14.49
C MET A 643 2.12 -2.17 -13.63
N ILE A 644 2.75 -1.80 -12.53
CA ILE A 644 3.30 -2.73 -11.54
C ILE A 644 2.61 -2.54 -10.19
N GLY A 645 2.56 -3.59 -9.39
CA GLY A 645 1.99 -3.61 -8.04
C GLY A 645 3.04 -3.89 -6.97
N GLN A 646 2.57 -4.51 -5.88
CA GLN A 646 3.42 -4.90 -4.75
C GLN A 646 4.60 -5.78 -5.21
N GLU A 647 5.79 -5.51 -4.67
CA GLU A 647 7.04 -6.22 -5.02
C GLU A 647 7.37 -6.22 -6.53
N ASP A 648 7.01 -5.13 -7.23
CA ASP A 648 7.18 -4.96 -8.69
C ASP A 648 6.46 -6.04 -9.53
N LEU A 649 5.42 -6.69 -8.97
CA LEU A 649 4.54 -7.59 -9.72
C LEU A 649 3.97 -6.85 -10.93
N VAL A 650 4.20 -7.35 -12.14
CA VAL A 650 3.57 -6.78 -13.34
C VAL A 650 2.07 -7.07 -13.29
N ILE A 651 1.26 -6.02 -13.18
CA ILE A 651 -0.20 -6.08 -13.26
C ILE A 651 -0.59 -6.11 -14.73
N HIS A 652 -0.11 -5.12 -15.50
CA HIS A 652 -0.31 -5.05 -16.96
C HIS A 652 0.96 -4.53 -17.63
N GLU A 653 1.36 -5.16 -18.72
CA GLU A 653 2.43 -4.68 -19.60
C GLU A 653 2.08 -5.02 -21.04
N PHE A 654 1.72 -4.01 -21.84
CA PHE A 654 1.31 -4.19 -23.23
C PHE A 654 1.56 -2.92 -24.04
N ALA A 655 1.58 -3.04 -25.37
CA ALA A 655 1.66 -1.91 -26.27
C ALA A 655 0.33 -1.74 -27.00
N TYR A 656 -0.25 -0.54 -26.94
CA TYR A 656 -1.42 -0.18 -27.73
C TYR A 656 -0.98 0.51 -29.04
N ASP A 657 -1.85 0.48 -30.04
CA ASP A 657 -1.65 1.14 -31.33
C ASP A 657 -2.97 1.82 -31.75
N ASN A 658 -2.90 2.75 -32.70
CA ASN A 658 -4.07 3.43 -33.27
C ASN A 658 -4.55 2.77 -34.57
N SER A 659 -3.93 1.66 -34.97
CA SER A 659 -4.17 0.98 -36.23
C SER A 659 -4.13 -0.55 -36.10
N SER A 660 -4.66 -1.24 -37.12
CA SER A 660 -4.73 -2.71 -37.15
C SER A 660 -3.39 -3.38 -36.78
N PRO A 661 -3.38 -4.37 -35.85
CA PRO A 661 -4.52 -5.16 -35.40
C PRO A 661 -5.38 -4.54 -34.28
N TRP A 662 -5.00 -3.38 -33.73
CA TRP A 662 -5.82 -2.64 -32.77
C TRP A 662 -7.00 -1.95 -33.46
N PRO A 663 -8.03 -1.52 -32.69
CA PRO A 663 -9.11 -0.71 -33.25
C PRO A 663 -8.58 0.53 -33.98
N ASP A 664 -8.99 0.69 -35.24
CA ASP A 664 -8.52 1.75 -36.12
C ASP A 664 -9.16 3.09 -35.72
N LEU A 665 -8.33 3.97 -35.17
CA LEU A 665 -8.71 5.29 -34.65
C LEU A 665 -8.06 6.43 -35.44
N ALA A 666 -7.36 6.13 -36.55
CA ALA A 666 -6.53 7.09 -37.28
C ALA A 666 -7.29 8.33 -37.78
N ASP A 667 -8.59 8.19 -38.04
CA ASP A 667 -9.49 9.26 -38.50
C ASP A 667 -10.64 9.55 -37.50
N LEU A 668 -10.53 9.08 -36.24
CA LEU A 668 -11.59 9.15 -35.22
C LEU A 668 -11.12 9.89 -33.95
N ASP A 669 -10.70 11.14 -34.11
CA ASP A 669 -10.31 12.01 -33.00
C ASP A 669 -11.35 12.03 -31.87
N GLY A 670 -10.86 12.02 -30.63
CA GLY A 670 -11.69 12.04 -29.43
C GLY A 670 -12.23 10.69 -28.99
N HIS A 671 -12.12 9.63 -29.76
CA HIS A 671 -12.53 8.30 -29.32
C HIS A 671 -11.42 7.61 -28.51
N SER A 672 -11.80 6.98 -27.40
CA SER A 672 -10.92 6.15 -26.56
C SER A 672 -10.93 4.67 -26.99
N LEU A 673 -9.90 3.95 -26.55
CA LEU A 673 -9.84 2.48 -26.52
C LEU A 673 -10.48 1.97 -25.23
N GLN A 674 -11.36 0.97 -25.34
CA GLN A 674 -12.06 0.35 -24.20
C GLN A 674 -11.86 -1.16 -24.20
N ILE A 675 -11.50 -1.73 -23.04
CA ILE A 675 -11.36 -3.18 -22.88
C ILE A 675 -12.73 -3.86 -22.99
N ILE A 676 -12.79 -5.03 -23.63
CA ILE A 676 -14.01 -5.84 -23.78
C ILE A 676 -14.19 -6.75 -22.56
N ASP A 677 -13.24 -7.64 -22.31
CA ASP A 677 -13.17 -8.45 -21.09
C ASP A 677 -11.95 -8.08 -20.25
N ARG A 678 -12.21 -7.55 -19.06
CA ARG A 678 -11.23 -7.09 -18.08
C ARG A 678 -10.36 -8.23 -17.52
N ARG A 679 -10.80 -9.48 -17.66
CA ARG A 679 -10.10 -10.68 -17.17
C ARG A 679 -9.12 -11.25 -18.17
N GLU A 680 -9.28 -10.91 -19.44
CA GLU A 680 -8.47 -11.42 -20.53
C GLU A 680 -7.24 -10.53 -20.75
N ASP A 681 -6.33 -11.01 -21.61
CA ASP A 681 -5.07 -10.34 -21.88
C ASP A 681 -5.28 -8.93 -22.45
N HIS A 682 -4.68 -7.91 -21.82
CA HIS A 682 -4.70 -6.53 -22.31
C HIS A 682 -3.80 -6.33 -23.53
N GLY A 683 -2.85 -7.24 -23.77
CA GLY A 683 -2.02 -7.26 -24.96
C GLY A 683 -2.68 -7.86 -26.20
N ASP A 684 -3.89 -8.44 -26.08
CA ASP A 684 -4.66 -8.92 -27.24
C ASP A 684 -5.46 -7.76 -27.87
N PRO A 685 -5.10 -7.31 -29.10
CA PRO A 685 -5.81 -6.21 -29.76
C PRO A 685 -7.29 -6.51 -30.01
N ALA A 686 -7.68 -7.78 -30.12
CA ALA A 686 -9.08 -8.18 -30.32
C ALA A 686 -9.94 -8.00 -29.05
N ASN A 687 -9.30 -7.83 -27.88
CA ASN A 687 -9.97 -7.57 -26.62
C ASN A 687 -10.24 -6.06 -26.39
N TRP A 688 -9.99 -5.22 -27.39
CA TRP A 688 -10.25 -3.78 -27.33
C TRP A 688 -11.27 -3.35 -28.38
N LYS A 689 -12.06 -2.34 -28.04
CA LYS A 689 -13.02 -1.71 -28.95
C LYS A 689 -12.95 -0.18 -28.87
N ILE A 690 -13.52 0.47 -29.88
CA ILE A 690 -13.68 1.92 -29.94
C ILE A 690 -14.86 2.33 -29.03
N SER A 691 -14.69 3.39 -28.27
CA SER A 691 -15.79 4.01 -27.52
C SER A 691 -16.93 4.49 -28.42
N SER A 692 -18.17 4.43 -27.92
CA SER A 692 -19.36 4.85 -28.67
C SER A 692 -19.50 6.37 -28.84
N SER A 693 -18.74 7.17 -28.08
CA SER A 693 -18.83 8.62 -28.05
C SER A 693 -17.45 9.26 -27.99
N GLN A 694 -17.33 10.44 -28.62
CA GLN A 694 -16.17 11.30 -28.45
C GLN A 694 -16.05 11.74 -26.99
N GLY A 695 -14.83 11.84 -26.47
CA GLY A 695 -14.52 12.03 -25.05
C GLY A 695 -14.50 10.73 -24.24
N GLY A 696 -14.77 9.58 -24.87
CA GLY A 696 -14.82 8.28 -24.18
C GLY A 696 -15.95 8.21 -23.14
N SER A 697 -15.76 7.38 -22.12
CA SER A 697 -16.67 7.19 -20.99
C SER A 697 -15.92 7.28 -19.65
N PRO A 698 -15.55 8.49 -19.18
CA PRO A 698 -14.81 8.67 -17.93
C PRO A 698 -15.55 8.08 -16.71
N GLY A 699 -16.88 8.15 -16.69
CA GLY A 699 -17.71 7.50 -15.67
C GLY A 699 -17.98 6.02 -15.93
N GLY A 700 -17.47 5.43 -17.01
CA GLY A 700 -17.76 4.05 -17.45
C GLY A 700 -19.20 3.80 -17.91
N ARG A 701 -20.09 4.79 -17.78
CA ARG A 701 -21.48 4.76 -18.22
C ARG A 701 -21.78 6.08 -18.94
N LEU A 702 -22.46 6.03 -20.07
CA LEU A 702 -22.98 7.22 -20.73
C LEU A 702 -24.20 7.72 -19.94
N ASP A 703 -24.22 8.97 -19.48
CA ASP A 703 -25.41 9.57 -18.85
C ASP A 703 -26.35 10.22 -19.88
N PHE A 704 -27.58 10.52 -19.47
CA PHE A 704 -28.60 11.03 -20.38
C PHE A 704 -28.29 12.43 -20.92
N ALA A 705 -27.70 13.30 -20.12
CA ALA A 705 -27.39 14.68 -20.52
C ALA A 705 -26.25 14.70 -21.55
N SER A 706 -25.20 13.91 -21.32
CA SER A 706 -24.09 13.71 -22.26
C SER A 706 -24.59 13.10 -23.57
N TRP A 707 -25.48 12.11 -23.50
CA TRP A 707 -26.13 11.56 -24.69
C TRP A 707 -26.98 12.60 -25.44
N GLN A 708 -27.77 13.42 -24.74
CA GLN A 708 -28.57 14.49 -25.34
C GLN A 708 -27.69 15.49 -26.11
N ALA A 709 -26.56 15.89 -25.54
CA ALA A 709 -25.64 16.85 -26.15
C ALA A 709 -25.04 16.35 -27.47
N VAL A 710 -24.88 15.03 -27.61
CA VAL A 710 -24.36 14.39 -28.83
C VAL A 710 -25.47 14.21 -29.88
N VAL A 711 -26.67 13.83 -29.43
CA VAL A 711 -27.76 13.43 -30.32
C VAL A 711 -28.59 14.61 -30.83
N PHE A 712 -28.64 15.71 -30.07
CA PHE A 712 -29.41 16.91 -30.41
C PHE A 712 -28.52 18.10 -30.72
N SER A 713 -28.92 18.92 -31.68
CA SER A 713 -28.24 20.19 -31.95
C SER A 713 -28.44 21.19 -30.80
N GLU A 714 -27.58 22.19 -30.66
CA GLU A 714 -27.74 23.26 -29.66
C GLU A 714 -29.13 23.92 -29.70
N ALA A 715 -29.70 24.08 -30.90
CA ALA A 715 -31.04 24.64 -31.07
C ALA A 715 -32.15 23.69 -30.58
N ASP A 716 -31.95 22.38 -30.73
CA ASP A 716 -32.88 21.35 -30.26
C ASP A 716 -32.83 21.19 -28.73
N LEU A 717 -31.65 21.32 -28.13
CA LEU A 717 -31.48 21.28 -26.66
C LEU A 717 -32.27 22.38 -25.96
N LEU A 718 -32.50 23.52 -26.62
CA LEU A 718 -33.33 24.61 -26.11
C LEU A 718 -34.84 24.34 -26.19
N ASN A 719 -35.27 23.25 -26.81
CA ASN A 719 -36.67 22.89 -26.98
C ASN A 719 -37.00 21.55 -26.28
N PRO A 720 -37.54 21.57 -25.06
CA PRO A 720 -37.90 20.36 -24.31
C PRO A 720 -38.92 19.45 -25.00
N ALA A 721 -39.69 19.97 -25.97
CA ALA A 721 -40.61 19.15 -26.75
C ALA A 721 -39.90 18.28 -27.81
N ILE A 722 -38.60 18.49 -28.03
CA ILE A 722 -37.76 17.71 -28.94
C ILE A 722 -36.72 16.93 -28.14
N SER A 723 -35.98 17.59 -27.24
CA SER A 723 -34.86 16.98 -26.52
C SER A 723 -35.23 16.42 -25.13
N GLY A 724 -36.39 16.78 -24.56
CA GLY A 724 -36.75 16.39 -23.20
C GLY A 724 -36.93 14.88 -23.03
N GLU A 725 -36.80 14.39 -21.80
CA GLU A 725 -36.87 12.95 -21.45
C GLU A 725 -38.10 12.23 -22.02
N ASN A 726 -39.26 12.90 -22.00
CA ASN A 726 -40.55 12.36 -22.44
C ASN A 726 -40.93 12.76 -23.88
N ALA A 727 -40.05 13.45 -24.61
CA ALA A 727 -40.29 13.78 -26.01
C ALA A 727 -40.07 12.54 -26.89
N ASP A 728 -40.77 12.52 -28.03
CA ASP A 728 -40.77 11.44 -29.02
C ASP A 728 -40.75 12.13 -30.41
N PRO A 729 -39.55 12.49 -30.92
CA PRO A 729 -39.41 13.34 -32.11
C PRO A 729 -39.74 12.63 -33.43
N ASP A 730 -39.57 11.31 -33.50
CA ASP A 730 -39.87 10.49 -34.67
C ASP A 730 -41.24 9.80 -34.60
N GLY A 731 -41.91 9.85 -33.45
CA GLY A 731 -43.32 9.49 -33.27
C GLY A 731 -43.54 7.97 -33.24
N ASP A 732 -42.53 7.21 -32.83
CA ASP A 732 -42.59 5.75 -32.76
C ASP A 732 -43.18 5.22 -31.44
N GLY A 733 -43.47 6.12 -30.50
CA GLY A 733 -44.05 5.84 -29.20
C GLY A 733 -43.01 5.68 -28.08
N TRP A 734 -41.72 5.78 -28.39
CA TRP A 734 -40.65 5.71 -27.41
C TRP A 734 -40.17 7.10 -27.00
N SER A 735 -40.13 7.34 -25.69
CA SER A 735 -39.58 8.58 -25.16
C SER A 735 -38.06 8.59 -25.29
N ASN A 736 -37.46 9.76 -25.50
CA ASN A 736 -36.00 9.96 -25.55
C ASN A 736 -35.24 9.25 -24.39
N PHE A 737 -35.77 9.27 -23.16
CA PHE A 737 -35.11 8.60 -22.03
C PHE A 737 -35.12 7.08 -22.13
N PHE A 738 -36.17 6.52 -22.73
CA PHE A 738 -36.26 5.09 -23.01
C PHE A 738 -35.39 4.72 -24.22
N GLU A 739 -35.39 5.53 -25.28
CA GLU A 739 -34.46 5.42 -26.42
C GLU A 739 -33.01 5.37 -25.95
N PHE A 740 -32.63 6.29 -25.07
CA PHE A 740 -31.34 6.26 -24.39
C PHE A 740 -31.11 4.93 -23.67
N SER A 741 -32.05 4.43 -22.87
CA SER A 741 -31.90 3.15 -22.17
C SER A 741 -31.72 1.93 -23.08
N LEU A 742 -32.26 2.00 -24.30
CA LEU A 742 -32.15 0.96 -25.31
C LEU A 742 -30.94 1.14 -26.23
N GLY A 743 -30.35 2.32 -26.28
CA GLY A 743 -29.28 2.65 -27.23
C GLY A 743 -29.78 2.91 -28.65
N SER A 744 -31.05 3.26 -28.82
CA SER A 744 -31.65 3.66 -30.09
C SER A 744 -31.65 5.19 -30.28
N LEU A 745 -32.05 5.66 -31.46
CA LEU A 745 -31.89 7.05 -31.91
C LEU A 745 -33.25 7.77 -32.03
N PRO A 746 -33.45 8.91 -31.35
CA PRO A 746 -34.74 9.59 -31.21
C PRO A 746 -35.23 10.34 -32.47
N ARG A 747 -34.56 10.15 -33.61
CA ARG A 747 -34.96 10.72 -34.91
C ARG A 747 -35.00 9.67 -36.01
N ASP A 748 -34.81 8.41 -35.65
CA ASP A 748 -34.79 7.28 -36.56
C ASP A 748 -35.66 6.18 -35.99
N SER A 749 -36.95 6.22 -36.36
CA SER A 749 -37.93 5.17 -36.04
C SER A 749 -37.53 3.75 -36.47
N GLY A 750 -36.50 3.60 -37.32
CA GLY A 750 -35.94 2.30 -37.70
C GLY A 750 -34.82 1.80 -36.79
N SER A 751 -34.32 2.62 -35.87
CA SER A 751 -33.28 2.31 -34.91
C SER A 751 -33.81 1.66 -33.62
N SER A 752 -35.09 1.88 -33.32
CA SER A 752 -35.80 1.32 -32.18
C SER A 752 -36.12 -0.17 -32.40
N PRO A 753 -36.18 -1.01 -31.35
CA PRO A 753 -36.48 -2.44 -31.48
C PRO A 753 -37.93 -2.76 -31.92
N GLY A 754 -38.77 -1.75 -32.20
CA GLY A 754 -40.19 -1.89 -32.52
C GLY A 754 -41.08 -2.02 -31.27
N GLU A 755 -42.27 -2.61 -31.40
CA GLU A 755 -43.13 -2.90 -30.25
C GLU A 755 -42.44 -3.90 -29.30
N LEU A 756 -42.61 -3.72 -27.98
CA LEU A 756 -42.08 -4.67 -26.99
C LEU A 756 -42.55 -6.09 -27.29
N ALA A 757 -41.58 -6.99 -27.52
CA ALA A 757 -41.87 -8.40 -27.70
C ALA A 757 -42.47 -8.94 -26.40
N SER A 758 -43.73 -9.37 -26.46
CA SER A 758 -44.42 -10.03 -25.35
C SER A 758 -44.90 -11.40 -25.79
N GLU A 759 -44.69 -12.40 -24.95
CA GLU A 759 -45.10 -13.78 -25.22
C GLU A 759 -45.68 -14.45 -23.96
N ILE A 760 -46.51 -15.47 -24.17
CA ILE A 760 -46.92 -16.39 -23.11
C ILE A 760 -46.01 -17.61 -23.19
N LYS A 761 -45.22 -17.83 -22.14
CA LYS A 761 -44.26 -18.91 -22.06
C LYS A 761 -44.75 -20.00 -21.10
N GLU A 762 -44.82 -21.22 -21.61
CA GLU A 762 -45.13 -22.41 -20.82
C GLU A 762 -43.88 -22.90 -20.08
N ILE A 763 -43.98 -22.97 -18.75
CA ILE A 763 -42.90 -23.45 -17.86
C ILE A 763 -43.52 -24.44 -16.88
N ASP A 764 -43.06 -25.69 -16.91
CA ASP A 764 -43.56 -26.78 -16.05
C ASP A 764 -45.09 -26.99 -16.08
N GLY A 765 -45.74 -26.64 -17.19
CA GLY A 765 -47.18 -26.79 -17.40
C GLY A 765 -48.03 -25.59 -16.96
N GLU A 766 -47.40 -24.48 -16.59
CA GLU A 766 -48.04 -23.21 -16.24
C GLU A 766 -47.64 -22.10 -17.22
N SER A 767 -48.61 -21.24 -17.57
CA SER A 767 -48.43 -20.14 -18.53
C SER A 767 -48.00 -18.84 -17.83
N TYR A 768 -46.89 -18.24 -18.26
CA TYR A 768 -46.37 -16.97 -17.72
C TYR A 768 -46.27 -15.89 -18.79
N LEU A 769 -46.53 -14.63 -18.42
CA LEU A 769 -46.32 -13.49 -19.29
C LEU A 769 -44.83 -13.13 -19.24
N THR A 770 -44.20 -13.01 -20.39
CA THR A 770 -42.84 -12.48 -20.51
C THR A 770 -42.78 -11.29 -21.45
N VAL A 771 -41.91 -10.34 -21.13
CA VAL A 771 -41.56 -9.21 -22.02
C VAL A 771 -40.07 -9.23 -22.24
N THR A 772 -39.67 -9.13 -23.51
CA THR A 772 -38.28 -9.16 -23.95
C THR A 772 -37.90 -7.81 -24.54
N VAL A 773 -36.70 -7.35 -24.21
CA VAL A 773 -36.13 -6.10 -24.73
C VAL A 773 -34.66 -6.30 -25.06
N THR A 774 -34.22 -5.73 -26.18
CA THR A 774 -32.82 -5.74 -26.61
C THR A 774 -32.26 -4.33 -26.45
N ARG A 775 -31.13 -4.22 -25.75
CA ARG A 775 -30.35 -2.99 -25.59
C ARG A 775 -29.13 -3.06 -26.49
N GLY A 776 -28.85 -1.98 -27.21
CA GLY A 776 -27.62 -1.80 -27.96
C GLY A 776 -26.39 -1.77 -27.05
N PRO A 777 -25.19 -2.03 -27.59
CA PRO A 777 -23.94 -2.05 -26.84
C PRO A 777 -23.70 -0.73 -26.07
N GLY A 778 -22.93 -0.83 -24.99
CA GLY A 778 -22.55 0.30 -24.13
C GLY A 778 -23.32 0.34 -22.80
N GLU A 779 -22.61 0.69 -21.73
CA GLU A 779 -23.25 0.93 -20.43
C GLU A 779 -23.77 2.35 -20.35
N ARG A 780 -24.95 2.51 -19.74
CA ARG A 780 -25.65 3.79 -19.63
C ARG A 780 -26.07 3.99 -18.18
N ALA A 781 -26.15 5.23 -17.71
CA ALA A 781 -26.59 5.57 -16.35
C ALA A 781 -28.12 5.45 -16.21
N VAL A 782 -28.65 4.28 -16.60
CA VAL A 782 -30.07 3.95 -16.59
C VAL A 782 -30.21 2.44 -16.45
N ARG A 783 -31.11 2.01 -15.58
CA ARG A 783 -31.55 0.62 -15.49
C ARG A 783 -32.98 0.46 -15.96
N ILE A 784 -33.26 -0.68 -16.58
CA ILE A 784 -34.62 -1.08 -16.95
C ILE A 784 -35.11 -2.09 -15.92
N VAL A 785 -36.16 -1.72 -15.20
CA VAL A 785 -36.88 -2.61 -14.28
C VAL A 785 -38.22 -3.01 -14.88
N ALA A 786 -38.68 -4.21 -14.57
CA ALA A 786 -40.03 -4.64 -14.90
C ALA A 786 -40.93 -4.51 -13.66
N GLN A 787 -42.14 -4.01 -13.87
CA GLN A 787 -43.16 -3.89 -12.84
C GLN A 787 -44.41 -4.65 -13.27
N VAL A 788 -45.11 -5.23 -12.31
CA VAL A 788 -46.36 -5.95 -12.51
C VAL A 788 -47.51 -5.28 -11.78
N SER A 789 -48.71 -5.52 -12.28
CA SER A 789 -49.96 -4.98 -11.74
C SER A 789 -51.11 -5.96 -11.98
N ASP A 790 -52.06 -5.98 -11.05
CA ASP A 790 -53.32 -6.72 -11.20
C ASP A 790 -54.47 -5.80 -11.68
N ASP A 791 -54.31 -4.48 -11.63
CA ASP A 791 -55.39 -3.51 -11.81
C ASP A 791 -55.03 -2.27 -12.64
N LEU A 792 -53.82 -2.24 -13.22
CA LEU A 792 -53.20 -1.11 -13.96
C LEU A 792 -52.97 0.17 -13.12
N SER A 793 -53.30 0.17 -11.84
CA SER A 793 -53.23 1.33 -10.95
C SER A 793 -52.10 1.21 -9.93
N GLY A 794 -51.96 0.04 -9.29
CA GLY A 794 -50.86 -0.31 -8.40
C GLY A 794 -49.78 -1.09 -9.13
N TRP A 795 -48.54 -0.62 -9.10
CA TRP A 795 -47.39 -1.25 -9.77
C TRP A 795 -46.30 -1.59 -8.75
N THR A 796 -45.78 -2.82 -8.80
CA THR A 796 -44.67 -3.30 -7.96
C THR A 796 -43.62 -4.01 -8.82
N ASP A 797 -42.35 -3.93 -8.44
CA ASP A 797 -41.24 -4.71 -9.02
C ASP A 797 -40.95 -5.99 -8.22
N GLU A 798 -41.66 -6.24 -7.11
CA GLU A 798 -41.44 -7.39 -6.24
C GLU A 798 -41.66 -8.72 -6.97
N GLY A 799 -40.64 -9.58 -6.91
CA GLY A 799 -40.70 -10.96 -7.39
C GLY A 799 -40.61 -11.14 -8.91
N VAL A 800 -40.52 -10.05 -9.69
CA VAL A 800 -40.34 -10.16 -11.16
C VAL A 800 -38.97 -10.78 -11.47
N LEU A 801 -38.97 -11.83 -12.28
CA LEU A 801 -37.76 -12.59 -12.56
C LEU A 801 -37.15 -12.17 -13.90
N VAL A 802 -35.85 -11.85 -13.88
CA VAL A 802 -35.06 -11.65 -15.10
C VAL A 802 -34.50 -13.02 -15.50
N LEU A 803 -34.89 -13.51 -16.68
CA LEU A 803 -34.30 -14.71 -17.26
C LEU A 803 -32.86 -14.42 -17.72
N PRO A 804 -31.99 -15.44 -17.86
CA PRO A 804 -30.62 -15.25 -18.30
C PRO A 804 -30.53 -14.40 -19.56
N GLU A 805 -29.69 -13.37 -19.52
CA GLU A 805 -29.51 -12.45 -20.65
C GLU A 805 -28.73 -13.14 -21.78
N ALA A 806 -29.09 -12.79 -23.02
CA ALA A 806 -28.36 -13.24 -24.21
C ALA A 806 -27.60 -12.07 -24.82
N MET A 807 -26.30 -12.24 -25.05
CA MET A 807 -25.45 -11.24 -25.69
C MET A 807 -25.15 -11.67 -27.14
N SER A 808 -25.28 -10.73 -28.07
CA SER A 808 -24.97 -10.93 -29.49
C SER A 808 -23.50 -10.59 -29.79
N GLU A 809 -22.99 -11.03 -30.95
CA GLU A 809 -21.61 -10.72 -31.41
C GLU A 809 -21.35 -9.22 -31.58
N ASP A 810 -22.38 -8.40 -31.79
CA ASP A 810 -22.29 -6.93 -31.88
C ASP A 810 -22.33 -6.22 -30.50
N GLY A 811 -22.36 -7.00 -29.40
CA GLY A 811 -22.40 -6.49 -28.04
C GLY A 811 -23.77 -6.03 -27.55
N SER A 812 -24.85 -6.22 -28.34
CA SER A 812 -26.22 -6.01 -27.86
C SER A 812 -26.63 -7.05 -26.81
N VAL A 813 -27.43 -6.64 -25.82
CA VAL A 813 -27.90 -7.48 -24.70
C VAL A 813 -29.41 -7.60 -24.73
N THR A 814 -29.91 -8.83 -24.77
CA THR A 814 -31.34 -9.15 -24.73
C THR A 814 -31.74 -9.66 -23.35
N SER A 815 -32.64 -8.94 -22.67
CA SER A 815 -33.20 -9.32 -21.38
C SER A 815 -34.65 -9.74 -21.53
N THR A 816 -35.04 -10.80 -20.82
CA THR A 816 -36.44 -11.25 -20.76
C THR A 816 -36.94 -11.23 -19.32
N TYR A 817 -37.99 -10.46 -19.07
CA TYR A 817 -38.63 -10.31 -17.77
C TYR A 817 -39.88 -11.18 -17.71
N ARG A 818 -40.03 -11.97 -16.64
CA ARG A 818 -41.16 -12.88 -16.44
C ARG A 818 -42.02 -12.44 -15.27
N HIS A 819 -43.33 -12.42 -15.49
CA HIS A 819 -44.32 -12.23 -14.45
C HIS A 819 -44.14 -13.26 -13.32
N PRO A 820 -44.20 -12.85 -12.03
CA PRO A 820 -43.94 -13.75 -10.89
C PRO A 820 -44.99 -14.86 -10.76
N LEU A 821 -46.24 -14.59 -11.13
CA LEU A 821 -47.37 -15.51 -11.03
C LEU A 821 -47.75 -16.05 -12.40
N SER A 822 -48.26 -17.29 -12.46
CA SER A 822 -48.87 -17.83 -13.67
C SER A 822 -50.19 -17.10 -13.96
N ILE A 823 -50.50 -16.90 -15.24
CA ILE A 823 -51.66 -16.10 -15.67
C ILE A 823 -52.97 -16.88 -15.48
N GLY A 824 -52.92 -18.21 -15.51
CA GLY A 824 -54.12 -19.06 -15.44
C GLY A 824 -55.17 -18.64 -16.48
N ASN A 825 -56.38 -18.30 -16.02
CA ASN A 825 -57.47 -17.75 -16.84
C ASN A 825 -57.73 -16.24 -16.60
N GLY A 826 -56.82 -15.55 -15.90
CA GLY A 826 -56.95 -14.14 -15.53
C GLY A 826 -56.25 -13.19 -16.49
N GLU A 827 -56.27 -11.91 -16.14
CA GLU A 827 -55.45 -10.87 -16.78
C GLU A 827 -54.22 -10.62 -15.91
N ALA A 828 -53.06 -10.40 -16.54
CA ALA A 828 -51.83 -10.04 -15.88
C ALA A 828 -51.17 -8.90 -16.66
N TYR A 829 -50.67 -7.90 -15.97
CA TYR A 829 -50.08 -6.71 -16.58
C TYR A 829 -48.61 -6.60 -16.20
N LEU A 830 -47.75 -6.37 -17.20
CA LEU A 830 -46.33 -6.14 -17.02
C LEU A 830 -45.93 -4.91 -17.82
N ARG A 831 -45.13 -4.03 -17.24
CA ARG A 831 -44.51 -2.89 -17.94
C ARG A 831 -43.02 -2.82 -17.64
N LEU A 832 -42.28 -2.20 -18.55
CA LEU A 832 -40.90 -1.81 -18.31
C LEU A 832 -40.84 -0.35 -17.86
N LYS A 833 -39.91 -0.03 -16.98
CA LYS A 833 -39.63 1.32 -16.50
C LYS A 833 -38.13 1.57 -16.53
N ALA A 834 -37.72 2.58 -17.30
CA ALA A 834 -36.37 3.13 -17.23
C ALA A 834 -36.24 4.01 -15.97
N ILE A 835 -35.17 3.82 -15.21
CA ILE A 835 -34.86 4.59 -13.99
C ILE A 835 -33.42 5.07 -14.12
N SER A 836 -33.20 6.38 -14.01
CA SER A 836 -31.84 6.94 -13.99
C SER A 836 -31.06 6.38 -12.78
N GLU A 837 -29.79 6.09 -12.99
CA GLU A 837 -28.88 5.65 -11.92
C GLU A 837 -27.92 6.75 -11.48
#